data_AF-A0A9K3K5B2-F1
#
_entry.id   AF-A0A9K3K5B2-F1
#
_cell.length_a   1.000
_cell.length_b   1.000
_cell.length_c   1.000
_cell.angle_alpha   90.00
_cell.angle_beta   90.00
_cell.angle_gamma   90.00
#
_symmetry.space_group_name_H-M   'P 1'
#
loop_
_entity.id
_entity.type
_entity.pdbx_description
1 polymer ?
#
loop_
_entity_poly.entity_id
_entity_poly.type
_entity_poly.pdbx_seq_one_letter_code
_entity_poly.pdbx_strand_id
1 'polypeptide(L)'
;MEKYHTTSNPNADSSSSPVKRVAILKKKGKGLYLRLLENGKVVKNEYISSENKAIDSGLELIDEDGFALENAEYAAAVKGCFFRLQDSRGNHDDYVLENETPFDISEPEAKRPRIVLTGSPDSSKFHSPAETELPKPDEGEWDFLEPEKWLDTTREQLVDHAKRKDKNSNRCSPIALIRCSRGGKTRSMFELARKVREKDESYSIVFVTFNTDTPLHSKDEQRDPVEELCIRIAYAAFKEKKSTPTDFRRFYANYTVGREWVEAWLQEAKCILFVDEINLLQDRIDGILADFLKVSFVLPAGRGFVFSSHRATVRRELAEFMFSASNREVILRPLPLIPSLKQARDHFKTPDLSPQEVLYLGLIPGLIVEELAGRPPRQRRADLVTVFIDSLAAKPPAESIKEVLLLLGSLLTGMIFEPLQELMTADVNEKGNMVLRWIPFHMAEAISELRIKGGYFLPKWLGKCLKKIVWLFVQFRTAKWESGEAWEALFIIVLIVRCITGEFDDVVVPLHFDDNVEVKFNQPFSGVDFSTKSPTEFIKGIPKDGEKEGISIYYPDHARYEELDVILACWDSNGTRSLYGYQLKEGSAIPKAFANTNMFQGSYLVRGLPTSTISVRHWRAVTAEELDVFFGESAKHWSAKSWKRLKEGITLSGVPKS
;
A
#
# COMPACT_ATOMS: atom_id res chain seq x y z
N MET A 1 7.46 -37.74 10.81
CA MET A 1 6.57 -38.43 11.77
C MET A 1 7.22 -38.35 13.13
N GLU A 2 6.98 -37.28 13.87
CA GLU A 2 7.46 -37.15 15.25
C GLU A 2 6.25 -37.02 16.18
N LYS A 3 6.26 -37.88 17.20
CA LYS A 3 5.22 -38.03 18.21
C LYS A 3 5.44 -37.00 19.32
N TYR A 4 4.40 -36.23 19.65
CA TYR A 4 4.35 -35.50 20.91
C TYR A 4 3.96 -36.46 22.05
N HIS A 5 4.78 -36.47 23.10
CA HIS A 5 4.49 -37.14 24.38
C HIS A 5 3.48 -36.30 25.18
N THR A 6 2.32 -36.87 25.47
CA THR A 6 1.43 -36.39 26.53
C THR A 6 1.71 -37.17 27.81
N THR A 7 2.03 -36.47 28.90
CA THR A 7 2.07 -37.03 30.26
C THR A 7 0.66 -37.44 30.69
N SER A 8 0.43 -38.74 30.86
CA SER A 8 -0.84 -39.29 31.34
C SER A 8 -0.87 -39.38 32.87
N ASN A 9 -1.93 -38.82 33.46
CA ASN A 9 -2.34 -39.01 34.84
C ASN A 9 -3.03 -40.40 34.98
N PRO A 10 -2.57 -41.33 35.83
CA PRO A 10 -3.00 -42.73 35.77
C PRO A 10 -4.29 -43.05 36.54
N ASN A 11 -5.23 -42.10 36.67
CA ASN A 11 -6.53 -42.33 37.34
C ASN A 11 -7.68 -41.55 36.67
N ALA A 12 -7.88 -41.72 35.37
CA ALA A 12 -9.10 -41.27 34.70
C ALA A 12 -9.67 -42.40 33.84
N ASP A 13 -10.85 -42.88 34.23
CA ASP A 13 -11.62 -43.89 33.54
C ASP A 13 -11.87 -43.51 32.07
N SER A 14 -11.65 -44.49 31.21
CA SER A 14 -11.86 -44.45 29.77
C SER A 14 -13.35 -44.42 29.42
N SER A 15 -13.79 -43.41 28.66
CA SER A 15 -14.68 -43.50 27.49
C SER A 15 -15.42 -42.19 27.22
N SER A 16 -14.71 -41.17 26.72
CA SER A 16 -15.39 -40.16 25.90
C SER A 16 -14.47 -39.78 24.74
N SER A 17 -14.95 -40.01 23.53
CA SER A 17 -14.32 -39.47 22.33
C SER A 17 -14.33 -37.94 22.44
N PRO A 18 -13.26 -37.24 22.01
CA PRO A 18 -13.23 -35.77 22.07
C PRO A 18 -14.41 -35.21 21.26
N VAL A 19 -15.25 -34.40 21.92
CA VAL A 19 -16.41 -33.76 21.30
C VAL A 19 -15.90 -32.73 20.31
N LYS A 20 -16.18 -32.91 19.01
CA LYS A 20 -15.83 -31.92 17.99
C LYS A 20 -16.88 -30.81 18.01
N ARG A 21 -16.51 -29.64 18.53
CA ARG A 21 -17.32 -28.42 18.55
C ARG A 21 -16.98 -27.55 17.35
N VAL A 22 -17.98 -27.11 16.59
CA VAL A 22 -17.82 -26.23 15.42
C VAL A 22 -18.83 -25.09 15.50
N ALA A 23 -18.37 -23.85 15.37
CA ALA A 23 -19.24 -22.67 15.28
C ALA A 23 -19.34 -22.22 13.83
N ILE A 24 -20.55 -22.01 13.32
CA ILE A 24 -20.80 -21.49 11.98
C ILE A 24 -21.51 -20.15 12.10
N LEU A 25 -20.88 -19.09 11.58
CA LEU A 25 -21.46 -17.75 11.50
C LEU A 25 -21.94 -17.47 10.08
N LYS A 26 -23.24 -17.17 9.92
CA LYS A 26 -23.84 -16.84 8.62
C LYS A 26 -24.51 -15.49 8.67
N LYS A 27 -24.11 -14.58 7.77
CA LYS A 27 -24.80 -13.29 7.60
C LYS A 27 -26.12 -13.50 6.85
N LYS A 28 -27.22 -12.98 7.40
CA LYS A 28 -28.55 -13.00 6.76
C LYS A 28 -29.24 -11.66 7.01
N GLY A 29 -29.35 -10.83 5.97
CA GLY A 29 -29.84 -9.47 6.10
C GLY A 29 -28.89 -8.59 6.92
N LYS A 30 -29.42 -7.85 7.90
CA LYS A 30 -28.64 -7.00 8.82
C LYS A 30 -28.08 -7.73 10.05
N GLY A 31 -28.49 -8.98 10.31
CA GLY A 31 -28.02 -9.77 11.45
C GLY A 31 -27.09 -10.92 11.08
N LEU A 32 -26.52 -11.52 12.12
CA LEU A 32 -25.71 -12.74 12.03
C LEU A 32 -26.44 -13.91 12.67
N TYR A 33 -26.30 -15.09 12.10
CA TYR A 33 -26.76 -16.34 12.70
C TYR A 33 -25.53 -17.11 13.19
N LEU A 34 -25.49 -17.40 14.49
CA LEU A 34 -24.52 -18.32 15.08
C LEU A 34 -25.16 -19.70 15.20
N ARG A 35 -24.53 -20.71 14.60
CA ARG A 35 -24.92 -22.11 14.72
C ARG A 35 -23.77 -22.89 15.34
N LEU A 36 -23.96 -23.39 16.56
CA LEU A 36 -23.01 -24.28 17.22
C LEU A 36 -23.37 -25.72 16.92
N LEU A 37 -22.37 -26.48 16.50
CA LEU A 37 -22.43 -27.91 16.23
C LEU A 37 -21.58 -28.65 17.26
N GLU A 38 -22.11 -29.73 17.82
CA GLU A 38 -21.34 -30.74 18.54
C GLU A 38 -21.48 -32.06 17.80
N ASN A 39 -20.34 -32.65 17.39
CA ASN A 39 -20.31 -33.90 16.61
C ASN A 39 -21.22 -33.84 15.37
N GLY A 40 -21.26 -32.68 14.70
CA GLY A 40 -22.06 -32.45 13.50
C GLY A 40 -23.56 -32.18 13.74
N LYS A 41 -24.04 -32.20 14.99
CA LYS A 41 -25.44 -31.88 15.35
C LYS A 41 -25.55 -30.46 15.89
N VAL A 42 -26.59 -29.73 15.47
CA VAL A 42 -26.88 -28.37 15.96
C VAL A 42 -27.27 -28.44 17.43
N VAL A 43 -26.44 -27.88 18.30
CA VAL A 43 -26.71 -27.76 19.74
C VAL A 43 -27.19 -26.36 20.13
N LYS A 44 -26.84 -25.33 19.35
CA LYS A 44 -27.34 -23.97 19.53
C LYS A 44 -27.50 -23.28 18.19
N ASN A 45 -28.58 -22.53 18.02
CA ASN A 45 -28.83 -21.74 16.82
C ASN A 45 -29.46 -20.42 17.23
N GLU A 46 -28.69 -19.34 17.13
CA GLU A 46 -29.04 -18.03 17.69
C GLU A 46 -28.92 -16.94 16.62
N TYR A 47 -29.92 -16.06 16.56
CA TYR A 47 -29.90 -14.89 15.71
C TYR A 47 -29.40 -13.69 16.50
N ILE A 48 -28.27 -13.13 16.07
CA ILE A 48 -27.64 -11.95 16.62
C ILE A 48 -28.09 -10.77 15.74
N SER A 49 -29.10 -10.03 16.21
CA SER A 49 -29.50 -8.79 15.55
C SER A 49 -28.43 -7.71 15.77
N SER A 50 -28.22 -6.86 14.76
CA SER A 50 -27.33 -5.69 14.84
C SER A 50 -27.76 -4.61 15.83
N GLU A 51 -28.88 -4.81 16.54
CA GLU A 51 -29.44 -3.88 17.51
C GLU A 51 -29.56 -4.60 18.87
N ASN A 52 -28.68 -4.20 19.81
CA ASN A 52 -28.71 -4.36 21.28
C ASN A 52 -29.26 -5.67 21.89
N LYS A 53 -28.55 -6.80 21.77
CA LYS A 53 -28.80 -8.00 22.59
C LYS A 53 -27.57 -8.84 23.02
N ALA A 54 -26.37 -8.26 23.05
CA ALA A 54 -25.22 -8.94 23.68
C ALA A 54 -25.34 -9.00 25.23
N ILE A 55 -26.17 -8.15 25.83
CA ILE A 55 -26.21 -7.95 27.30
C ILE A 55 -27.06 -9.02 28.03
N ASP A 56 -28.01 -9.68 27.37
CA ASP A 56 -28.88 -10.68 28.03
C ASP A 56 -28.36 -12.13 27.96
N SER A 57 -27.30 -12.42 27.20
CA SER A 57 -26.77 -13.78 27.05
C SER A 57 -25.57 -14.08 27.97
N GLY A 58 -25.06 -13.09 28.70
CA GLY A 58 -23.94 -13.26 29.64
C GLY A 58 -22.62 -13.68 29.01
N LEU A 59 -22.44 -13.40 27.71
CA LEU A 59 -21.24 -13.73 26.94
C LEU A 59 -20.51 -12.45 26.55
N GLU A 60 -19.28 -12.29 27.04
CA GLU A 60 -18.39 -11.17 26.69
C GLU A 60 -17.29 -11.70 25.75
N LEU A 61 -17.10 -11.03 24.61
CA LEU A 61 -16.01 -11.35 23.68
C LEU A 61 -14.82 -10.46 24.02
N ILE A 62 -13.84 -11.07 24.68
CA ILE A 62 -12.58 -10.44 25.05
C ILE A 62 -11.46 -10.88 24.10
N ASP A 63 -10.54 -9.97 23.78
CA ASP A 63 -9.31 -10.35 23.08
C ASP A 63 -8.39 -11.20 23.98
N GLU A 64 -7.31 -11.72 23.41
CA GLU A 64 -6.33 -12.56 24.15
C GLU A 64 -5.67 -11.82 25.33
N ASP A 65 -5.78 -10.49 25.37
CA ASP A 65 -5.26 -9.62 26.43
C ASP A 65 -6.37 -9.21 27.45
N GLY A 66 -7.60 -9.70 27.28
CA GLY A 66 -8.72 -9.47 28.21
C GLY A 66 -9.51 -8.18 27.97
N PHE A 67 -9.35 -7.53 26.81
CA PHE A 67 -10.11 -6.31 26.47
C PHE A 67 -11.37 -6.63 25.68
N ALA A 68 -12.49 -6.00 26.04
CA ALA A 68 -13.75 -6.10 25.31
C ALA A 68 -13.59 -5.55 23.88
N LEU A 69 -14.02 -6.32 22.87
CA LEU A 69 -14.00 -5.91 21.47
C LEU A 69 -15.12 -4.90 21.18
N GLU A 70 -14.81 -3.77 20.55
CA GLU A 70 -15.82 -2.77 20.15
C GLU A 70 -16.51 -3.14 18.83
N ASN A 71 -17.75 -2.68 18.62
CA ASN A 71 -18.63 -3.05 17.48
C ASN A 71 -18.02 -2.89 16.07
N ALA A 72 -16.99 -2.06 15.90
CA ALA A 72 -16.29 -1.90 14.62
C ALA A 72 -15.24 -3.00 14.36
N GLU A 73 -14.63 -3.56 15.41
CA GLU A 73 -13.69 -4.69 15.33
C GLU A 73 -14.43 -6.01 14.97
N TYR A 74 -15.71 -6.08 15.33
CA TYR A 74 -16.62 -7.18 15.03
C TYR A 74 -16.81 -7.47 13.52
N ALA A 75 -16.73 -6.44 12.66
CA ALA A 75 -16.90 -6.61 11.22
C ALA A 75 -15.60 -7.03 10.49
N ALA A 76 -14.44 -6.73 11.07
CA ALA A 76 -13.13 -7.06 10.52
C ALA A 76 -12.65 -8.47 10.95
N ALA A 77 -13.02 -8.93 12.15
CA ALA A 77 -12.52 -10.17 12.76
C ALA A 77 -13.10 -11.49 12.21
N VAL A 78 -14.05 -11.47 11.25
CA VAL A 78 -14.84 -12.66 10.87
C VAL A 78 -14.16 -13.55 9.81
N LYS A 79 -12.88 -13.32 9.47
CA LYS A 79 -12.16 -14.20 8.54
C LYS A 79 -10.94 -14.84 9.20
N GLY A 80 -11.07 -16.13 9.56
CA GLY A 80 -9.94 -17.01 9.88
C GLY A 80 -9.41 -16.99 11.31
N CYS A 81 -10.11 -16.38 12.27
CA CYS A 81 -9.65 -16.32 13.67
C CYS A 81 -10.20 -17.46 14.54
N PHE A 82 -9.43 -17.83 15.57
CA PHE A 82 -9.89 -18.65 16.71
C PHE A 82 -10.67 -17.75 17.68
N PHE A 83 -11.76 -18.24 18.25
CA PHE A 83 -12.51 -17.50 19.27
C PHE A 83 -12.55 -18.29 20.58
N ARG A 84 -12.39 -17.58 21.69
CA ARG A 84 -12.58 -18.09 23.05
C ARG A 84 -13.88 -17.52 23.60
N LEU A 85 -14.85 -18.37 23.90
CA LEU A 85 -16.08 -17.96 24.57
C LEU A 85 -15.89 -18.11 26.08
N GLN A 86 -16.20 -17.06 26.84
CA GLN A 86 -16.20 -17.09 28.30
C GLN A 86 -17.63 -17.09 28.81
N ASP A 87 -18.01 -18.12 29.58
CA ASP A 87 -19.34 -18.14 30.22
C ASP A 87 -19.39 -17.22 31.44
N SER A 88 -20.60 -16.99 31.97
CA SER A 88 -20.83 -16.15 33.15
C SER A 88 -20.19 -16.67 34.45
N ARG A 89 -19.53 -17.84 34.40
CA ARG A 89 -18.80 -18.46 35.51
C ARG A 89 -17.28 -18.44 35.29
N GLY A 90 -16.81 -17.86 34.19
CA GLY A 90 -15.40 -17.72 33.85
C GLY A 90 -14.76 -18.93 33.15
N ASN A 91 -15.53 -19.91 32.69
CA ASN A 91 -14.99 -21.06 31.94
C ASN A 91 -14.75 -20.71 30.46
N HIS A 92 -13.75 -21.34 29.84
CA HIS A 92 -13.31 -21.04 28.48
C HIS A 92 -13.48 -22.24 27.53
N ASP A 93 -13.99 -22.00 26.31
CA ASP A 93 -14.05 -22.97 25.20
C ASP A 93 -13.52 -22.33 23.89
N ASP A 94 -12.68 -23.07 23.13
CA ASP A 94 -12.05 -22.60 21.88
C ASP A 94 -12.77 -23.15 20.61
N TYR A 95 -12.94 -22.33 19.57
CA TYR A 95 -13.64 -22.69 18.31
C TYR A 95 -12.90 -22.28 17.02
N VAL A 96 -13.08 -23.03 15.92
CA VAL A 96 -12.51 -22.79 14.57
C VAL A 96 -13.62 -22.62 13.52
N LEU A 97 -13.48 -21.65 12.61
CA LEU A 97 -14.37 -21.38 11.46
C LEU A 97 -13.78 -21.95 10.16
N GLU A 98 -14.57 -22.71 9.38
CA GLU A 98 -14.19 -23.23 8.05
C GLU A 98 -14.99 -22.55 6.92
N ASN A 99 -14.36 -22.35 5.74
CA ASN A 99 -14.97 -21.80 4.53
C ASN A 99 -15.37 -22.92 3.54
N GLU A 100 -16.45 -22.71 2.76
CA GLU A 100 -16.81 -23.56 1.61
C GLU A 100 -15.86 -23.29 0.41
N THR A 101 -15.43 -24.35 -0.28
CA THR A 101 -14.56 -24.32 -1.46
C THR A 101 -15.30 -23.91 -2.75
N PRO A 102 -14.66 -23.21 -3.71
CA PRO A 102 -15.30 -22.84 -4.98
C PRO A 102 -15.30 -24.01 -5.98
N PHE A 103 -16.39 -24.05 -6.76
CA PHE A 103 -16.69 -25.01 -7.83
C PHE A 103 -15.63 -25.02 -8.93
N ASP A 104 -15.14 -26.22 -9.27
CA ASP A 104 -14.24 -26.48 -10.41
C ASP A 104 -15.08 -26.82 -11.66
N ILE A 105 -14.84 -26.11 -12.76
CA ILE A 105 -15.51 -26.32 -14.05
C ILE A 105 -14.43 -26.42 -15.13
N SER A 106 -13.73 -27.54 -15.19
CA SER A 106 -12.89 -27.90 -16.33
C SER A 106 -13.55 -29.03 -17.13
N GLU A 107 -14.18 -28.72 -18.25
CA GLU A 107 -14.43 -29.72 -19.30
C GLU A 107 -13.17 -29.85 -20.19
N PRO A 108 -12.82 -31.07 -20.64
CA PRO A 108 -11.65 -31.28 -21.49
C PRO A 108 -11.94 -30.85 -22.94
N GLU A 109 -11.40 -29.70 -23.35
CA GLU A 109 -11.49 -29.24 -24.75
C GLU A 109 -10.70 -30.16 -25.70
N ALA A 110 -11.38 -30.73 -26.69
CA ALA A 110 -10.76 -31.44 -27.79
C ALA A 110 -9.87 -30.49 -28.62
N LYS A 111 -8.60 -30.87 -28.84
CA LYS A 111 -7.58 -30.10 -29.58
C LYS A 111 -8.00 -29.85 -31.04
N ARG A 112 -8.70 -28.75 -31.31
CA ARG A 112 -8.88 -28.23 -32.67
C ARG A 112 -7.54 -27.66 -33.18
N PRO A 113 -7.20 -27.82 -34.47
CA PRO A 113 -6.01 -27.21 -35.03
C PRO A 113 -6.12 -25.68 -34.97
N ARG A 114 -5.06 -25.02 -34.49
CA ARG A 114 -4.98 -23.56 -34.42
C ARG A 114 -4.68 -22.96 -35.78
N ILE A 115 -5.28 -21.81 -36.07
CA ILE A 115 -4.98 -20.97 -37.23
C ILE A 115 -3.64 -20.29 -36.96
N VAL A 116 -2.63 -20.57 -37.77
CA VAL A 116 -1.32 -19.94 -37.65
C VAL A 116 -1.30 -18.66 -38.50
N LEU A 117 -1.10 -17.52 -37.85
CA LEU A 117 -0.87 -16.22 -38.49
C LEU A 117 0.63 -16.04 -38.71
N THR A 118 1.09 -16.28 -39.93
CA THR A 118 2.45 -16.00 -40.39
C THR A 118 2.39 -15.16 -41.67
N GLY A 119 3.45 -14.43 -42.00
CA GLY A 119 3.50 -13.60 -43.21
C GLY A 119 2.65 -12.33 -43.12
N SER A 120 1.95 -11.97 -44.21
CA SER A 120 1.24 -10.69 -44.29
C SER A 120 -0.14 -10.71 -43.59
N PRO A 121 -0.58 -9.59 -42.98
CA PRO A 121 -1.89 -9.47 -42.35
C PRO A 121 -3.08 -9.70 -43.29
N ASP A 122 -4.01 -10.55 -42.87
CA ASP A 122 -5.29 -10.75 -43.55
C ASP A 122 -6.21 -9.55 -43.24
N SER A 123 -6.20 -8.57 -44.14
CA SER A 123 -7.02 -7.35 -44.05
C SER A 123 -8.53 -7.61 -43.97
N SER A 124 -9.01 -8.82 -44.29
CA SER A 124 -10.43 -9.15 -44.10
C SER A 124 -10.79 -9.38 -42.63
N LYS A 125 -9.86 -9.92 -41.82
CA LYS A 125 -10.08 -10.30 -40.41
C LYS A 125 -9.47 -9.34 -39.40
N PHE A 126 -8.43 -8.62 -39.80
CA PHE A 126 -7.70 -7.69 -38.93
C PHE A 126 -7.79 -6.27 -39.48
N HIS A 127 -8.02 -5.32 -38.58
CA HIS A 127 -7.88 -3.90 -38.84
C HIS A 127 -6.44 -3.59 -39.25
N SER A 128 -6.27 -2.63 -40.15
CA SER A 128 -4.97 -1.97 -40.30
C SER A 128 -4.60 -1.28 -38.97
N PRO A 129 -3.31 -0.99 -38.69
CA PRO A 129 -2.94 -0.28 -37.47
C PRO A 129 -3.75 1.01 -37.27
N ALA A 130 -4.00 1.76 -38.35
CA ALA A 130 -4.71 3.04 -38.31
C ALA A 130 -6.19 2.89 -37.91
N GLU A 131 -6.78 1.74 -38.19
CA GLU A 131 -8.18 1.42 -37.88
C GLU A 131 -8.39 0.82 -36.49
N THR A 132 -7.31 0.60 -35.73
CA THR A 132 -7.43 0.01 -34.39
C THR A 132 -8.25 0.90 -33.47
N GLU A 133 -9.33 0.32 -32.93
CA GLU A 133 -10.21 1.00 -32.00
C GLU A 133 -9.45 1.45 -30.75
N LEU A 134 -9.72 2.68 -30.28
CA LEU A 134 -9.25 3.09 -28.96
C LEU A 134 -9.89 2.22 -27.90
N PRO A 135 -9.17 1.93 -26.81
CA PRO A 135 -9.83 1.43 -25.62
C PRO A 135 -10.90 2.45 -25.20
N LYS A 136 -12.11 1.96 -24.96
CA LYS A 136 -13.17 2.76 -24.37
C LYS A 136 -12.92 2.76 -22.86
N PRO A 137 -12.69 3.92 -22.23
CA PRO A 137 -12.67 3.95 -20.79
C PRO A 137 -14.04 3.45 -20.29
N ASP A 138 -14.04 2.72 -19.18
CA ASP A 138 -15.29 2.48 -18.45
C ASP A 138 -15.98 3.84 -18.26
N GLU A 139 -17.25 3.93 -18.66
CA GLU A 139 -18.11 5.09 -18.42
C GLU A 139 -18.36 5.19 -16.91
N GLY A 140 -17.34 5.67 -16.19
CA GLY A 140 -17.40 5.95 -14.77
C GLY A 140 -18.10 7.29 -14.52
N GLU A 141 -18.62 7.46 -13.30
CA GLU A 141 -19.32 8.68 -12.89
C GLU A 141 -18.42 9.93 -12.82
N TRP A 142 -17.09 9.75 -12.87
CA TRP A 142 -16.11 10.83 -12.73
C TRP A 142 -15.25 10.98 -13.98
N ASP A 143 -15.09 12.23 -14.39
CA ASP A 143 -14.17 12.62 -15.45
C ASP A 143 -12.71 12.31 -15.06
N PHE A 144 -11.80 12.32 -16.03
CA PHE A 144 -10.38 12.23 -15.72
C PHE A 144 -9.89 13.52 -15.07
N LEU A 145 -9.36 13.43 -13.86
CA LEU A 145 -8.78 14.57 -13.16
C LEU A 145 -7.33 14.81 -13.62
N GLU A 146 -7.15 15.83 -14.45
CA GLU A 146 -5.85 16.25 -14.97
C GLU A 146 -5.37 17.56 -14.30
N PRO A 147 -4.45 17.50 -13.32
CA PRO A 147 -3.74 18.67 -12.85
C PRO A 147 -2.76 19.15 -13.94
N GLU A 148 -2.61 20.48 -14.05
CA GLU A 148 -1.46 21.14 -14.68
C GLU A 148 -1.09 20.68 -16.11
N LYS A 149 -2.08 20.41 -16.97
CA LYS A 149 -1.81 20.01 -18.36
C LYS A 149 -0.95 18.73 -18.46
N TRP A 150 -1.11 17.81 -17.50
CA TRP A 150 -0.36 16.55 -17.45
C TRP A 150 -0.48 15.73 -18.75
N LEU A 151 -1.69 15.59 -19.31
CA LEU A 151 -1.94 14.90 -20.57
C LEU A 151 -1.28 15.62 -21.73
N ASP A 152 -1.41 16.95 -21.82
CA ASP A 152 -0.80 17.72 -22.90
C ASP A 152 0.72 17.61 -22.88
N THR A 153 1.34 17.77 -21.71
CA THR A 153 2.80 17.66 -21.53
C THR A 153 3.29 16.26 -21.86
N THR A 154 2.59 15.22 -21.37
CA THR A 154 2.97 13.83 -21.61
C THR A 154 2.77 13.45 -23.07
N ARG A 155 1.69 13.93 -23.71
CA ARG A 155 1.43 13.76 -25.15
C ARG A 155 2.52 14.42 -25.99
N GLU A 156 2.86 15.68 -25.70
CA GLU A 156 3.89 16.41 -26.44
C GLU A 156 5.23 15.69 -26.38
N GLN A 157 5.65 15.32 -25.17
CA GLN A 157 6.85 14.53 -24.99
C GLN A 157 6.79 13.22 -25.79
N LEU A 158 5.71 12.44 -25.66
CA LEU A 158 5.55 11.16 -26.36
C LEU A 158 5.65 11.32 -27.88
N VAL A 159 4.93 12.29 -28.45
CA VAL A 159 4.92 12.56 -29.90
C VAL A 159 6.28 13.09 -30.37
N ASP A 160 6.91 13.97 -29.61
CA ASP A 160 8.24 14.51 -29.94
C ASP A 160 9.29 13.41 -29.95
N HIS A 161 9.26 12.51 -28.97
CA HIS A 161 10.12 11.33 -28.94
C HIS A 161 9.86 10.39 -30.12
N ALA A 162 8.60 10.17 -30.49
CA ALA A 162 8.25 9.33 -31.63
C ALA A 162 8.66 9.94 -32.99
N LYS A 163 8.79 11.27 -33.08
CA LYS A 163 9.17 12.00 -34.31
C LYS A 163 10.68 12.06 -34.56
N ARG A 164 11.53 11.74 -33.58
CA ARG A 164 13.00 11.83 -33.72
C ARG A 164 13.48 10.98 -34.89
N LYS A 165 14.31 11.57 -35.77
CA LYS A 165 14.77 10.97 -37.04
C LYS A 165 16.20 10.45 -37.02
N ASP A 166 16.89 10.51 -35.88
CA ASP A 166 18.34 10.35 -35.83
C ASP A 166 18.85 9.12 -36.56
N LYS A 167 19.89 9.35 -37.38
CA LYS A 167 20.52 8.36 -38.26
C LYS A 167 21.47 7.43 -37.51
N ASN A 168 21.95 7.83 -36.34
CA ASN A 168 23.04 7.16 -35.61
C ASN A 168 22.71 6.83 -34.13
N SER A 169 21.49 7.11 -33.65
CA SER A 169 21.02 6.68 -32.33
C SER A 169 19.53 6.39 -32.36
N ASN A 170 19.16 5.19 -31.91
CA ASN A 170 17.78 4.70 -31.83
C ASN A 170 16.80 5.72 -31.18
N ARG A 171 15.52 5.74 -31.58
CA ARG A 171 14.73 7.00 -31.67
C ARG A 171 13.86 7.39 -30.47
N CYS A 172 13.20 6.46 -29.79
CA CYS A 172 12.23 6.79 -28.72
C CYS A 172 12.70 6.30 -27.35
N SER A 173 12.53 7.15 -26.32
CA SER A 173 12.63 6.73 -24.91
C SER A 173 11.24 6.25 -24.47
N PRO A 174 11.11 5.03 -23.91
CA PRO A 174 9.83 4.56 -23.37
C PRO A 174 9.32 5.46 -22.25
N ILE A 175 8.01 5.64 -22.16
CA ILE A 175 7.36 6.30 -21.01
C ILE A 175 6.78 5.24 -20.08
N ALA A 176 7.23 5.25 -18.82
CA ALA A 176 6.73 4.37 -17.77
C ALA A 176 5.73 5.12 -16.87
N LEU A 177 4.55 4.55 -16.72
CA LEU A 177 3.54 4.97 -15.73
C LEU A 177 3.58 4.00 -14.55
N ILE A 178 4.19 4.41 -13.43
CA ILE A 178 4.38 3.54 -12.26
C ILE A 178 3.57 4.08 -11.08
N ARG A 179 2.70 3.23 -10.52
CA ARG A 179 1.89 3.51 -9.32
C ARG A 179 1.29 2.22 -8.76
N CYS A 180 0.84 2.29 -7.51
CA CYS A 180 0.08 1.24 -6.85
C CYS A 180 -1.14 0.75 -7.65
N SER A 181 -1.67 -0.41 -7.24
CA SER A 181 -2.94 -0.92 -7.75
C SER A 181 -4.11 0.03 -7.52
N ARG A 182 -5.03 0.08 -8.49
CA ARG A 182 -6.15 1.05 -8.59
C ARG A 182 -5.75 2.53 -8.58
N GLY A 183 -4.47 2.87 -8.70
CA GLY A 183 -4.02 4.25 -8.69
C GLY A 183 -4.29 5.09 -9.96
N GLY A 184 -5.03 4.54 -10.92
CA GLY A 184 -5.42 5.22 -12.16
C GLY A 184 -4.46 5.06 -13.36
N LYS A 185 -3.56 4.07 -13.35
CA LYS A 185 -2.62 3.80 -14.47
C LYS A 185 -3.35 3.59 -15.80
N THR A 186 -4.20 2.56 -15.86
CA THR A 186 -4.96 2.18 -17.07
C THR A 186 -5.80 3.35 -17.60
N ARG A 187 -6.54 4.05 -16.72
CA ARG A 187 -7.31 5.23 -17.12
C ARG A 187 -6.42 6.34 -17.70
N SER A 188 -5.27 6.61 -17.08
CA SER A 188 -4.34 7.63 -17.58
C SER A 188 -3.76 7.25 -18.95
N MET A 189 -3.50 5.96 -19.21
CA MET A 189 -3.08 5.49 -20.52
C MET A 189 -4.17 5.66 -21.57
N PHE A 190 -5.43 5.36 -21.25
CA PHE A 190 -6.56 5.56 -22.16
C PHE A 190 -6.73 7.03 -22.54
N GLU A 191 -6.65 7.93 -21.56
CA GLU A 191 -6.75 9.37 -21.82
C GLU A 191 -5.57 9.89 -22.64
N LEU A 192 -4.36 9.41 -22.37
CA LEU A 192 -3.18 9.75 -23.15
C LEU A 192 -3.29 9.25 -24.60
N ALA A 193 -3.73 8.00 -24.78
CA ALA A 193 -3.98 7.39 -26.10
C ALA A 193 -4.99 8.22 -26.93
N ARG A 194 -6.10 8.61 -26.31
CA ARG A 194 -7.11 9.47 -26.93
C ARG A 194 -6.52 10.83 -27.31
N LYS A 195 -5.79 11.47 -26.38
CA LYS A 195 -5.17 12.78 -26.60
C LYS A 195 -4.12 12.79 -27.71
N VAL A 196 -3.33 11.72 -27.82
CA VAL A 196 -2.39 11.55 -28.95
C VAL A 196 -3.18 11.53 -30.27
N ARG A 197 -4.21 10.68 -30.37
CA ARG A 197 -4.99 10.52 -31.61
C ARG A 197 -5.73 11.79 -32.01
N GLU A 198 -6.34 12.49 -31.05
CA GLU A 198 -7.00 13.79 -31.28
C GLU A 198 -6.05 14.84 -31.86
N LYS A 199 -4.77 14.78 -31.48
CA LYS A 199 -3.78 15.75 -31.95
C LYS A 199 -3.17 15.38 -33.29
N ASP A 200 -2.92 14.09 -33.51
CA ASP A 200 -2.25 13.56 -34.69
C ASP A 200 -2.86 12.21 -35.06
N GLU A 201 -3.90 12.26 -35.90
CA GLU A 201 -4.62 11.11 -36.43
C GLU A 201 -3.73 10.17 -37.26
N SER A 202 -2.51 10.60 -37.62
CA SER A 202 -1.57 9.74 -38.35
C SER A 202 -0.90 8.68 -37.46
N TYR A 203 -1.05 8.75 -36.13
CA TYR A 203 -0.61 7.72 -35.22
C TYR A 203 -1.69 6.67 -34.95
N SER A 204 -1.40 5.45 -35.35
CA SER A 204 -2.08 4.24 -34.88
C SER A 204 -1.82 4.05 -33.39
N ILE A 205 -2.84 3.74 -32.60
CA ILE A 205 -2.66 3.47 -31.17
C ILE A 205 -3.02 2.03 -30.88
N VAL A 206 -2.01 1.25 -30.51
CA VAL A 206 -2.17 -0.17 -30.18
C VAL A 206 -2.16 -0.28 -28.67
N PHE A 207 -3.28 -0.68 -28.09
CA PHE A 207 -3.41 -0.88 -26.66
C PHE A 207 -3.47 -2.38 -26.34
N VAL A 208 -2.57 -2.82 -25.47
CA VAL A 208 -2.47 -4.20 -24.98
C VAL A 208 -2.50 -4.17 -23.45
N THR A 209 -3.17 -5.13 -22.83
CA THR A 209 -3.15 -5.35 -21.38
C THR A 209 -2.68 -6.77 -21.06
N PHE A 210 -2.05 -6.97 -19.91
CA PHE A 210 -1.76 -8.31 -19.40
C PHE A 210 -2.68 -8.71 -18.24
N ASN A 211 -3.70 -7.89 -17.96
CA ASN A 211 -4.62 -8.06 -16.84
C ASN A 211 -6.05 -8.36 -17.33
N THR A 212 -7.07 -7.72 -16.75
CA THR A 212 -8.49 -8.11 -16.74
C THR A 212 -9.02 -8.74 -18.04
N ASP A 213 -8.83 -8.10 -19.19
CA ASP A 213 -9.39 -8.53 -20.47
C ASP A 213 -8.58 -9.64 -21.15
N THR A 214 -7.29 -9.72 -20.86
CA THR A 214 -6.35 -10.65 -21.50
C THR A 214 -5.36 -11.18 -20.47
N PRO A 215 -5.84 -11.83 -19.38
CA PRO A 215 -4.98 -12.23 -18.27
C PRO A 215 -4.00 -13.30 -18.73
N LEU A 216 -2.79 -13.29 -18.17
CA LEU A 216 -1.88 -14.42 -18.35
C LEU A 216 -2.51 -15.68 -17.72
N HIS A 217 -2.51 -16.78 -18.47
CA HIS A 217 -2.92 -18.09 -17.95
C HIS A 217 -1.88 -18.61 -16.94
N SER A 218 -2.22 -19.67 -16.20
CA SER A 218 -1.45 -20.17 -15.06
C SER A 218 0.06 -20.29 -15.35
N LYS A 219 0.89 -20.28 -14.29
CA LYS A 219 2.36 -20.36 -14.36
C LYS A 219 2.89 -21.52 -15.24
N ASP A 220 2.05 -22.52 -15.50
CA ASP A 220 2.38 -23.73 -16.26
C ASP A 220 2.22 -23.57 -17.79
N GLU A 221 1.49 -22.56 -18.29
CA GLU A 221 1.48 -22.20 -19.71
C GLU A 221 2.65 -21.26 -20.03
N GLN A 222 3.84 -21.85 -20.18
CA GLN A 222 5.10 -21.15 -20.45
C GLN A 222 5.27 -20.81 -21.94
N ARG A 223 4.43 -19.92 -22.48
CA ARG A 223 4.77 -19.29 -23.76
C ARG A 223 5.89 -18.28 -23.60
N ASP A 224 6.62 -18.12 -24.70
CA ASP A 224 7.60 -17.08 -24.90
C ASP A 224 6.95 -15.68 -24.70
N PRO A 225 7.60 -14.73 -24.00
CA PRO A 225 7.04 -13.42 -23.71
C PRO A 225 6.75 -12.57 -24.97
N VAL A 226 7.51 -12.77 -26.06
CA VAL A 226 7.23 -12.12 -27.34
C VAL A 226 5.96 -12.70 -27.95
N GLU A 227 5.76 -14.02 -27.89
CA GLU A 227 4.50 -14.63 -28.34
C GLU A 227 3.29 -14.07 -27.57
N GLU A 228 3.41 -13.91 -26.24
CA GLU A 228 2.35 -13.35 -25.38
C GLU A 228 2.03 -11.89 -25.73
N LEU A 229 3.03 -11.10 -26.10
CA LEU A 229 2.82 -9.73 -26.58
C LEU A 229 2.22 -9.72 -28.00
N CYS A 230 2.77 -10.51 -28.92
CA CYS A 230 2.35 -10.61 -30.31
C CYS A 230 0.88 -11.03 -30.44
N ILE A 231 0.44 -12.04 -29.67
CA ILE A 231 -0.95 -12.50 -29.72
C ILE A 231 -1.92 -11.43 -29.24
N ARG A 232 -1.53 -10.59 -28.27
CA ARG A 232 -2.35 -9.47 -27.80
C ARG A 232 -2.37 -8.30 -28.78
N ILE A 233 -1.27 -8.05 -29.49
CA ILE A 233 -1.24 -7.07 -30.59
C ILE A 233 -2.19 -7.52 -31.71
N ALA A 234 -2.11 -8.79 -32.13
CA ALA A 234 -3.03 -9.34 -33.13
C ALA A 234 -4.49 -9.30 -32.66
N TYR A 235 -4.74 -9.60 -31.38
CA TYR A 235 -6.08 -9.49 -30.80
C TYR A 235 -6.58 -8.03 -30.79
N ALA A 236 -5.72 -7.06 -30.47
CA ALA A 236 -6.06 -5.65 -30.54
C ALA A 236 -6.47 -5.21 -31.96
N ALA A 237 -5.89 -5.85 -32.99
CA ALA A 237 -6.22 -5.66 -34.39
C ALA A 237 -7.43 -6.48 -34.88
N PHE A 238 -7.93 -7.45 -34.11
CA PHE A 238 -8.97 -8.37 -34.57
C PHE A 238 -10.33 -7.69 -34.69
N LYS A 239 -10.96 -7.76 -35.88
CA LYS A 239 -12.22 -7.03 -36.18
C LYS A 239 -13.42 -7.56 -35.40
N GLU A 240 -13.44 -8.85 -35.09
CA GLU A 240 -14.56 -9.48 -34.37
C GLU A 240 -14.38 -9.45 -32.85
N LYS A 241 -13.35 -8.74 -32.34
CA LYS A 241 -13.05 -8.69 -30.92
C LYS A 241 -14.22 -8.13 -30.12
N LYS A 242 -14.44 -8.69 -28.94
CA LYS A 242 -15.36 -8.19 -27.93
C LYS A 242 -14.57 -7.93 -26.66
N SER A 243 -14.88 -6.85 -25.94
CA SER A 243 -14.22 -6.49 -24.68
C SER A 243 -14.62 -7.42 -23.53
N THR A 244 -14.34 -8.72 -23.63
CA THR A 244 -14.58 -9.71 -22.58
C THR A 244 -13.42 -10.70 -22.46
N PRO A 245 -13.07 -11.16 -21.24
CA PRO A 245 -11.99 -12.14 -21.05
C PRO A 245 -12.20 -13.47 -21.78
N THR A 246 -13.46 -13.87 -21.95
CA THR A 246 -13.85 -15.06 -22.68
C THR A 246 -13.60 -14.96 -24.19
N ASP A 247 -13.64 -13.75 -24.74
CA ASP A 247 -13.40 -13.51 -26.16
C ASP A 247 -11.91 -13.64 -26.48
N PHE A 248 -11.04 -13.06 -25.65
CA PHE A 248 -9.61 -13.27 -25.78
C PHE A 248 -9.23 -14.75 -25.65
N ARG A 249 -9.79 -15.48 -24.69
CA ARG A 249 -9.53 -16.93 -24.56
C ARG A 249 -9.91 -17.68 -25.82
N ARG A 250 -11.05 -17.35 -26.42
CA ARG A 250 -11.48 -17.93 -27.69
C ARG A 250 -10.51 -17.59 -28.81
N PHE A 251 -10.05 -16.34 -28.90
CA PHE A 251 -9.04 -15.94 -29.87
C PHE A 251 -7.73 -16.73 -29.63
N TYR A 252 -7.23 -16.72 -28.40
CA TYR A 252 -6.01 -17.41 -27.98
C TYR A 252 -6.05 -18.92 -28.24
N ALA A 253 -7.21 -19.56 -28.07
CA ALA A 253 -7.40 -20.98 -28.35
C ALA A 253 -7.39 -21.30 -29.85
N ASN A 254 -7.85 -20.36 -30.70
CA ASN A 254 -8.00 -20.56 -32.13
C ASN A 254 -6.82 -20.04 -32.96
N TYR A 255 -5.98 -19.16 -32.42
CA TYR A 255 -4.90 -18.50 -33.15
C TYR A 255 -3.52 -18.75 -32.54
N THR A 256 -2.53 -18.95 -33.41
CA THR A 256 -1.10 -18.86 -33.12
C THR A 256 -0.56 -17.68 -33.91
N VAL A 257 0.19 -16.78 -33.29
CA VAL A 257 0.63 -15.52 -33.91
C VAL A 257 2.15 -15.49 -34.01
N GLY A 258 2.66 -15.51 -35.24
CA GLY A 258 4.09 -15.38 -35.52
C GLY A 258 4.60 -13.96 -35.31
N ARG A 259 5.86 -13.85 -34.90
CA ARG A 259 6.55 -12.56 -34.70
C ARG A 259 6.55 -11.73 -35.99
N GLU A 260 6.88 -12.38 -37.10
CA GLU A 260 6.99 -11.77 -38.43
C GLU A 260 5.66 -11.17 -38.91
N TRP A 261 4.54 -11.76 -38.51
CA TRP A 261 3.21 -11.21 -38.82
C TRP A 261 2.99 -9.87 -38.12
N VAL A 262 3.31 -9.81 -36.83
CA VAL A 262 3.18 -8.58 -36.03
C VAL A 262 4.16 -7.51 -36.52
N GLU A 263 5.38 -7.90 -36.87
CA GLU A 263 6.37 -6.98 -37.45
C GLU A 263 5.87 -6.36 -38.75
N ALA A 264 5.38 -7.18 -39.68
CA ALA A 264 4.83 -6.71 -40.96
C ALA A 264 3.63 -5.77 -40.73
N TRP A 265 2.71 -6.16 -39.86
CA TRP A 265 1.53 -5.36 -39.50
C TRP A 265 1.92 -4.01 -38.90
N LEU A 266 2.88 -4.00 -37.97
CA LEU A 266 3.35 -2.76 -37.35
C LEU A 266 3.92 -1.81 -38.41
N GLN A 267 4.67 -2.28 -39.42
CA GLN A 267 5.32 -1.41 -40.42
C GLN A 267 4.36 -0.58 -41.30
N GLU A 268 3.07 -0.91 -41.35
CA GLU A 268 2.10 -0.24 -42.22
C GLU A 268 1.82 1.23 -41.85
N ALA A 269 2.06 1.63 -40.59
CA ALA A 269 1.78 3.00 -40.12
C ALA A 269 2.70 3.45 -38.99
N LYS A 270 2.68 4.77 -38.70
CA LYS A 270 3.20 5.28 -37.43
C LYS A 270 2.36 4.69 -36.30
N CYS A 271 2.99 4.33 -35.19
CA CYS A 271 2.31 3.59 -34.14
C CYS A 271 2.83 3.96 -32.77
N ILE A 272 1.91 4.06 -31.81
CA ILE A 272 2.25 4.09 -30.39
C ILE A 272 1.68 2.85 -29.73
N LEU A 273 2.55 2.07 -29.11
CA LEU A 273 2.19 0.87 -28.36
C LEU A 273 2.06 1.23 -26.89
N PHE A 274 0.88 0.93 -26.34
CA PHE A 274 0.52 1.07 -24.95
C PHE A 274 0.41 -0.32 -24.34
N VAL A 275 1.24 -0.64 -23.34
CA VAL A 275 1.25 -1.94 -22.65
C VAL A 275 0.91 -1.76 -21.18
N ASP A 276 -0.29 -2.19 -20.78
CA ASP A 276 -0.74 -2.14 -19.40
C ASP A 276 -0.29 -3.38 -18.62
N GLU A 277 0.24 -3.17 -17.41
CA GLU A 277 0.73 -4.20 -16.47
C GLU A 277 1.86 -5.07 -17.04
N ILE A 278 2.88 -4.43 -17.65
CA ILE A 278 4.03 -5.16 -18.22
C ILE A 278 4.81 -5.95 -17.16
N ASN A 279 4.68 -5.59 -15.88
CA ASN A 279 5.27 -6.33 -14.76
C ASN A 279 4.79 -7.78 -14.67
N LEU A 280 3.64 -8.11 -15.26
CA LEU A 280 3.17 -9.49 -15.33
C LEU A 280 4.05 -10.36 -16.24
N LEU A 281 4.87 -9.73 -17.10
CA LEU A 281 5.93 -10.37 -17.86
C LEU A 281 7.29 -10.30 -17.17
N GLN A 282 7.45 -9.62 -16.02
CA GLN A 282 8.78 -9.23 -15.49
C GLN A 282 9.72 -10.40 -15.22
N ASP A 283 9.22 -11.50 -14.64
CA ASP A 283 10.03 -12.71 -14.41
C ASP A 283 10.50 -13.34 -15.75
N ARG A 284 10.06 -12.78 -16.89
CA ARG A 284 10.37 -13.15 -18.26
C ARG A 284 10.72 -11.94 -19.15
N ILE A 285 10.98 -10.74 -18.60
CA ILE A 285 11.56 -9.67 -19.44
C ILE A 285 13.01 -10.08 -19.68
N ASP A 286 13.18 -10.88 -20.72
CA ASP A 286 14.46 -11.42 -21.15
C ASP A 286 15.03 -10.60 -22.31
N GLY A 287 16.20 -11.02 -22.79
CA GLY A 287 16.83 -10.40 -23.95
C GLY A 287 15.95 -10.47 -25.21
N ILE A 288 15.08 -11.48 -25.34
CA ILE A 288 14.27 -11.71 -26.54
C ILE A 288 13.12 -10.70 -26.61
N LEU A 289 12.37 -10.51 -25.52
CA LEU A 289 11.32 -9.51 -25.44
C LEU A 289 11.89 -8.10 -25.57
N ALA A 290 12.99 -7.83 -24.90
CA ALA A 290 13.67 -6.54 -25.02
C ALA A 290 14.15 -6.28 -26.44
N ASP A 291 14.74 -7.27 -27.12
CA ASP A 291 15.19 -7.15 -28.51
C ASP A 291 14.00 -6.94 -29.45
N PHE A 292 12.88 -7.60 -29.25
CA PHE A 292 11.66 -7.35 -30.00
C PHE A 292 11.16 -5.92 -29.80
N LEU A 293 10.98 -5.48 -28.55
CA LEU A 293 10.53 -4.11 -28.24
C LEU A 293 11.50 -3.06 -28.80
N LYS A 294 12.80 -3.31 -28.71
CA LYS A 294 13.85 -2.42 -29.21
C LYS A 294 13.86 -2.43 -30.73
N VAL A 295 14.30 -3.54 -31.33
CA VAL A 295 14.61 -3.70 -32.76
C VAL A 295 13.37 -3.61 -33.62
N SER A 296 12.35 -4.39 -33.27
CA SER A 296 11.16 -4.56 -34.11
C SER A 296 10.16 -3.44 -33.92
N PHE A 297 10.07 -2.83 -32.72
CA PHE A 297 9.07 -1.82 -32.42
C PHE A 297 9.61 -0.39 -32.24
N VAL A 298 10.61 -0.14 -31.40
CA VAL A 298 11.06 1.23 -31.05
C VAL A 298 12.02 1.84 -32.07
N LEU A 299 12.83 1.05 -32.79
CA LEU A 299 13.77 1.56 -33.80
C LEU A 299 13.11 2.28 -34.98
N PRO A 300 12.02 1.76 -35.57
CA PRO A 300 11.41 2.39 -36.74
C PRO A 300 10.92 3.83 -36.49
N ALA A 301 10.80 4.63 -37.55
CA ALA A 301 10.30 6.00 -37.47
C ALA A 301 8.85 6.08 -36.98
N GLY A 302 8.50 7.12 -36.22
CA GLY A 302 7.10 7.35 -35.84
C GLY A 302 6.61 6.31 -34.83
N ARG A 303 7.50 5.81 -33.96
CA ARG A 303 7.18 4.79 -32.95
C ARG A 303 7.26 5.39 -31.56
N GLY A 304 6.21 5.19 -30.76
CA GLY A 304 6.17 5.56 -29.35
C GLY A 304 5.89 4.33 -28.48
N PHE A 305 6.49 4.25 -27.30
CA PHE A 305 6.24 3.16 -26.37
C PHE A 305 5.86 3.71 -24.99
N VAL A 306 4.67 3.31 -24.51
CA VAL A 306 4.17 3.63 -23.19
C VAL A 306 3.82 2.33 -22.49
N PHE A 307 4.21 2.19 -21.23
CA PHE A 307 3.80 1.03 -20.45
C PHE A 307 3.44 1.43 -19.02
N SER A 308 2.60 0.61 -18.38
CA SER A 308 2.36 0.70 -16.95
C SER A 308 2.97 -0.46 -16.19
N SER A 309 3.32 -0.22 -14.93
CA SER A 309 3.83 -1.23 -14.02
C SER A 309 3.48 -0.89 -12.58
N HIS A 310 3.27 -1.90 -11.75
CA HIS A 310 3.26 -1.75 -10.29
C HIS A 310 4.64 -1.83 -9.66
N ARG A 311 5.64 -2.34 -10.40
CA ARG A 311 6.99 -2.60 -9.89
C ARG A 311 7.97 -1.57 -10.43
N ALA A 312 8.67 -0.91 -9.53
CA ALA A 312 9.64 0.12 -9.89
C ALA A 312 10.91 -0.48 -10.52
N THR A 313 11.26 -1.72 -10.16
CA THR A 313 12.41 -2.46 -10.69
C THR A 313 12.31 -2.74 -12.19
N VAL A 314 11.08 -2.92 -12.71
CA VAL A 314 10.81 -3.06 -14.16
C VAL A 314 11.40 -1.90 -14.94
N ARG A 315 11.42 -0.69 -14.37
CA ARG A 315 12.08 0.45 -14.97
C ARG A 315 13.55 0.15 -15.21
N ARG A 316 14.28 -0.33 -14.19
CA ARG A 316 15.73 -0.59 -14.24
C ARG A 316 16.05 -1.73 -15.21
N GLU A 317 15.30 -2.82 -15.14
CA GLU A 317 15.51 -3.97 -16.02
C GLU A 317 15.25 -3.57 -17.48
N LEU A 318 14.08 -3.02 -17.78
CA LEU A 318 13.75 -2.56 -19.13
C LEU A 318 14.72 -1.47 -19.60
N ALA A 319 15.10 -0.55 -18.71
CA ALA A 319 16.18 0.38 -18.96
C ALA A 319 17.45 -0.35 -19.40
N GLU A 320 18.04 -1.16 -18.53
CA GLU A 320 19.33 -1.84 -18.74
C GLU A 320 19.35 -2.60 -20.08
N PHE A 321 18.23 -3.24 -20.42
CA PHE A 321 18.08 -3.90 -21.72
C PHE A 321 18.00 -2.93 -22.89
N MET A 322 17.20 -1.85 -22.78
CA MET A 322 17.17 -0.79 -23.80
C MET A 322 18.52 -0.05 -23.91
N PHE A 323 19.33 -0.07 -22.84
CA PHE A 323 20.62 0.62 -22.64
C PHE A 323 21.85 -0.11 -23.20
N SER A 324 21.80 -1.40 -23.53
CA SER A 324 22.99 -2.24 -23.83
C SER A 324 23.96 -1.74 -24.91
N ALA A 325 23.65 -0.64 -25.61
CA ALA A 325 24.59 0.11 -26.45
C ALA A 325 24.35 1.66 -26.49
N SER A 326 23.54 2.24 -25.60
CA SER A 326 23.08 3.64 -25.71
C SER A 326 22.60 4.20 -24.37
N ASN A 327 23.12 5.35 -23.90
CA ASN A 327 22.77 6.06 -22.64
C ASN A 327 21.31 6.63 -22.58
N ARG A 328 20.26 5.85 -22.86
CA ARG A 328 18.87 6.32 -22.81
C ARG A 328 18.05 5.89 -21.60
N GLU A 329 17.58 6.87 -20.84
CA GLU A 329 16.67 6.66 -19.74
C GLU A 329 15.23 6.37 -20.21
N VAL A 330 14.60 5.38 -19.58
CA VAL A 330 13.14 5.23 -19.54
C VAL A 330 12.58 6.43 -18.78
N ILE A 331 11.68 7.16 -19.43
CA ILE A 331 11.06 8.36 -18.88
C ILE A 331 10.01 7.92 -17.88
N LEU A 332 10.29 8.09 -16.60
CA LEU A 332 9.27 7.94 -15.58
C LEU A 332 8.34 9.15 -15.64
N ARG A 333 7.05 8.90 -15.83
CA ARG A 333 6.03 9.93 -15.76
C ARG A 333 5.17 9.68 -14.51
N PRO A 334 5.37 10.47 -13.43
CA PRO A 334 4.50 10.42 -12.27
C PRO A 334 3.06 10.67 -12.72
N LEU A 335 2.15 9.85 -12.22
CA LEU A 335 0.74 10.02 -12.54
C LEU A 335 0.14 11.24 -11.81
N PRO A 336 -0.97 11.78 -12.30
CA PRO A 336 -1.72 12.86 -11.63
C PRO A 336 -1.98 12.61 -10.14
N LEU A 337 -1.81 13.64 -9.34
CA LEU A 337 -2.26 13.71 -7.94
C LEU A 337 -3.27 14.84 -7.80
N ILE A 338 -4.09 14.81 -6.75
CA ILE A 338 -4.94 15.95 -6.40
C ILE A 338 -4.06 17.17 -6.10
N PRO A 339 -4.20 18.30 -6.83
CA PRO A 339 -3.40 19.49 -6.58
C PRO A 339 -3.99 20.38 -5.49
N SER A 340 -5.29 20.29 -5.23
CA SER A 340 -5.95 21.05 -4.16
C SER A 340 -7.18 20.34 -3.61
N LEU A 341 -7.48 20.59 -2.35
CA LEU A 341 -8.70 20.07 -1.71
C LEU A 341 -9.96 20.57 -2.41
N LYS A 342 -9.96 21.85 -2.81
CA LYS A 342 -11.07 22.44 -3.55
C LYS A 342 -11.36 21.66 -4.84
N GLN A 343 -10.34 21.39 -5.63
CA GLN A 343 -10.52 20.64 -6.87
C GLN A 343 -11.01 19.21 -6.63
N ALA A 344 -10.51 18.52 -5.60
CA ALA A 344 -11.04 17.20 -5.23
C ALA A 344 -12.53 17.27 -4.85
N ARG A 345 -12.91 18.20 -3.98
CA ARG A 345 -14.32 18.37 -3.56
C ARG A 345 -15.24 18.67 -4.74
N ASP A 346 -14.83 19.58 -5.61
CA ASP A 346 -15.58 19.98 -6.80
C ASP A 346 -15.71 18.80 -7.79
N HIS A 347 -14.60 18.09 -8.04
CA HIS A 347 -14.53 17.00 -9.01
C HIS A 347 -15.30 15.75 -8.55
N PHE A 348 -15.14 15.35 -7.27
CA PHE A 348 -15.82 14.18 -6.72
C PHE A 348 -17.22 14.47 -6.19
N LYS A 349 -17.64 15.76 -6.15
CA LYS A 349 -18.92 16.23 -5.62
C LYS A 349 -19.11 15.86 -4.12
N THR A 350 -18.03 15.97 -3.36
CA THR A 350 -17.98 15.60 -1.93
C THR A 350 -17.47 16.79 -1.11
N PRO A 351 -18.34 17.75 -0.72
CA PRO A 351 -17.92 19.01 -0.10
C PRO A 351 -17.29 18.85 1.29
N ASP A 352 -17.59 17.74 1.96
CA ASP A 352 -17.12 17.37 3.29
C ASP A 352 -15.78 16.62 3.30
N LEU A 353 -15.25 16.25 2.13
CA LEU A 353 -13.97 15.55 2.01
C LEU A 353 -12.86 16.33 2.74
N SER A 354 -12.26 15.71 3.75
CA SER A 354 -11.23 16.35 4.59
C SER A 354 -9.83 16.19 3.99
N PRO A 355 -8.88 17.10 4.28
CA PRO A 355 -7.48 16.94 3.86
C PRO A 355 -6.86 15.62 4.32
N GLN A 356 -7.20 15.18 5.54
CA GLN A 356 -6.72 13.94 6.14
C GLN A 356 -7.16 12.72 5.32
N GLU A 357 -8.43 12.66 4.90
CA GLU A 357 -8.91 11.56 4.04
C GLU A 357 -8.20 11.54 2.68
N VAL A 358 -8.03 12.69 2.04
CA VAL A 358 -7.34 12.78 0.75
C VAL A 358 -5.87 12.34 0.88
N LEU A 359 -5.18 12.75 1.94
CA LEU A 359 -3.78 12.39 2.20
C LEU A 359 -3.61 10.94 2.67
N TYR A 360 -4.56 10.41 3.43
CA TYR A 360 -4.61 9.01 3.81
C TYR A 360 -4.67 8.10 2.57
N LEU A 361 -5.35 8.57 1.52
CA LEU A 361 -5.42 7.94 0.20
C LEU A 361 -4.29 8.38 -0.76
N GLY A 362 -3.26 9.06 -0.23
CA GLY A 362 -2.05 9.43 -0.97
C GLY A 362 -2.26 10.49 -2.05
N LEU A 363 -3.36 11.25 -1.99
CA LEU A 363 -3.77 12.21 -3.03
C LEU A 363 -4.02 11.54 -4.40
N ILE A 364 -4.29 10.24 -4.42
CA ILE A 364 -4.45 9.45 -5.65
C ILE A 364 -5.92 9.45 -6.06
N PRO A 365 -6.29 10.04 -7.22
CA PRO A 365 -7.68 10.12 -7.64
C PRO A 365 -8.39 8.76 -7.67
N GLY A 366 -7.71 7.73 -8.20
CA GLY A 366 -8.27 6.38 -8.28
C GLY A 366 -8.59 5.77 -6.92
N LEU A 367 -7.79 6.02 -5.88
CA LEU A 367 -8.08 5.51 -4.53
C LEU A 367 -9.22 6.28 -3.86
N ILE A 368 -9.32 7.59 -4.10
CA ILE A 368 -10.44 8.41 -3.61
C ILE A 368 -11.76 7.94 -4.22
N VAL A 369 -11.78 7.70 -5.54
CA VAL A 369 -12.95 7.14 -6.24
C VAL A 369 -13.37 5.79 -5.66
N GLU A 370 -12.43 4.87 -5.46
CA GLU A 370 -12.74 3.54 -4.92
C GLU A 370 -13.26 3.62 -3.47
N GLU A 371 -12.71 4.53 -2.65
CA GLU A 371 -13.19 4.75 -1.28
C GLU A 371 -14.61 5.35 -1.26
N LEU A 372 -14.86 6.40 -2.05
CA LEU A 372 -16.18 7.03 -2.14
C LEU A 372 -17.24 6.09 -2.71
N ALA A 373 -16.85 5.18 -3.62
CA ALA A 373 -17.72 4.14 -4.13
C ALA A 373 -17.96 2.98 -3.13
N GLY A 374 -17.32 2.98 -1.96
CA GLY A 374 -17.39 1.89 -1.00
C GLY A 374 -16.76 0.58 -1.50
N ARG A 375 -15.86 0.66 -2.49
CA ARG A 375 -15.19 -0.47 -3.15
C ARG A 375 -13.66 -0.39 -3.02
N PRO A 376 -13.09 -0.17 -1.82
CA PRO A 376 -11.65 -0.12 -1.67
C PRO A 376 -10.99 -1.40 -2.23
N PRO A 377 -9.80 -1.32 -2.84
CA PRO A 377 -9.10 -2.48 -3.39
C PRO A 377 -8.69 -3.46 -2.27
N ARG A 378 -9.59 -4.39 -1.94
CA ARG A 378 -9.39 -5.34 -0.85
C ARG A 378 -8.67 -6.59 -1.30
N GLN A 379 -9.09 -7.23 -2.40
CA GLN A 379 -8.62 -8.58 -2.72
C GLN A 379 -7.12 -8.63 -3.04
N ARG A 380 -6.65 -7.94 -4.09
CA ARG A 380 -5.23 -7.97 -4.48
C ARG A 380 -4.30 -7.53 -3.34
N ARG A 381 -4.71 -6.50 -2.59
CA ARG A 381 -3.96 -6.04 -1.42
C ARG A 381 -3.88 -7.11 -0.34
N ALA A 382 -5.02 -7.70 0.04
CA ALA A 382 -5.08 -8.77 1.02
C ALA A 382 -4.26 -10.00 0.58
N ASP A 383 -4.27 -10.33 -0.71
CA ASP A 383 -3.47 -11.42 -1.28
C ASP A 383 -1.97 -11.15 -1.10
N LEU A 384 -1.50 -9.96 -1.51
CA LEU A 384 -0.09 -9.56 -1.39
C LEU A 384 0.37 -9.56 0.08
N VAL A 385 -0.43 -8.98 0.97
CA VAL A 385 -0.14 -8.92 2.40
C VAL A 385 -0.13 -10.31 3.02
N THR A 386 -1.07 -11.18 2.63
CA THR A 386 -1.12 -12.57 3.11
C THR A 386 0.11 -13.35 2.65
N VAL A 387 0.46 -13.29 1.36
CA VAL A 387 1.68 -13.93 0.83
C VAL A 387 2.93 -13.45 1.56
N PHE A 388 3.03 -12.15 1.83
CA PHE A 388 4.14 -11.61 2.62
C PHE A 388 4.17 -12.18 4.04
N ILE A 389 3.05 -12.17 4.77
CA ILE A 389 2.98 -12.69 6.14
C ILE A 389 3.28 -14.20 6.17
N ASP A 390 2.74 -14.97 5.24
CA ASP A 390 3.02 -16.40 5.12
C ASP A 390 4.52 -16.65 4.88
N SER A 391 5.18 -15.78 4.11
CA SER A 391 6.63 -15.84 3.92
C SER A 391 7.42 -15.52 5.19
N LEU A 392 6.90 -14.66 6.08
CA LEU A 392 7.51 -14.38 7.39
C LEU A 392 7.33 -15.56 8.35
N ALA A 393 6.16 -16.19 8.32
CA ALA A 393 5.84 -17.35 9.15
C ALA A 393 6.74 -18.55 8.88
N ALA A 394 7.19 -18.68 7.63
CA ALA A 394 8.10 -19.74 7.20
C ALA A 394 9.57 -19.48 7.60
N LYS A 395 9.92 -18.28 8.07
CA LYS A 395 11.27 -17.89 8.48
C LYS A 395 11.50 -18.06 9.99
N PRO A 396 12.76 -18.18 10.44
CA PRO A 396 13.09 -18.08 11.86
C PRO A 396 12.64 -16.73 12.45
N PRO A 397 12.18 -16.66 13.71
CA PRO A 397 11.63 -15.43 14.29
C PRO A 397 12.53 -14.19 14.17
N ALA A 398 13.85 -14.35 14.31
CA ALA A 398 14.80 -13.24 14.16
C ALA A 398 14.80 -12.66 12.73
N GLU A 399 14.72 -13.50 11.71
CA GLU A 399 14.61 -13.06 10.31
C GLU A 399 13.25 -12.43 10.03
N SER A 400 12.17 -13.00 10.57
CA SER A 400 10.82 -12.44 10.45
C SER A 400 10.76 -11.05 11.07
N ILE A 401 11.35 -10.85 12.25
CA ILE A 401 11.47 -9.52 12.90
C ILE A 401 12.25 -8.58 11.99
N LYS A 402 13.41 -8.98 11.47
CA LYS A 402 14.23 -8.15 10.57
C LYS A 402 13.43 -7.67 9.35
N GLU A 403 12.65 -8.53 8.72
CA GLU A 403 11.80 -8.17 7.58
C GLU A 403 10.66 -7.20 7.96
N VAL A 404 10.10 -7.34 9.16
CA VAL A 404 9.13 -6.37 9.70
C VAL A 404 9.80 -5.02 9.96
N LEU A 405 11.04 -5.01 10.49
CA LEU A 405 11.81 -3.78 10.66
C LEU A 405 12.12 -3.13 9.31
N LEU A 406 12.44 -3.91 8.27
CA LEU A 406 12.62 -3.39 6.92
C LEU A 406 11.33 -2.80 6.33
N LEU A 407 10.18 -3.46 6.55
CA LEU A 407 8.87 -2.92 6.18
C LEU A 407 8.63 -1.56 6.84
N LEU A 408 8.80 -1.46 8.16
CA LEU A 408 8.60 -0.21 8.90
C LEU A 408 9.62 0.86 8.47
N GLY A 409 10.89 0.48 8.35
CA GLY A 409 11.99 1.38 7.95
C GLY A 409 11.81 1.95 6.54
N SER A 410 11.17 1.20 5.63
CA SER A 410 10.87 1.69 4.27
C SER A 410 9.92 2.91 4.25
N LEU A 411 9.14 3.17 5.32
CA LEU A 411 8.42 4.43 5.48
C LEU A 411 9.37 5.63 5.59
N LEU A 412 10.49 5.46 6.28
CA LEU A 412 11.48 6.50 6.53
C LEU A 412 12.45 6.64 5.36
N THR A 413 12.93 5.54 4.81
CA THR A 413 14.02 5.54 3.81
C THR A 413 13.54 5.66 2.38
N GLY A 414 12.27 5.32 2.10
CA GLY A 414 11.74 5.24 0.73
C GLY A 414 12.35 4.10 -0.09
N MET A 415 13.04 3.16 0.58
CA MET A 415 13.57 1.95 -0.04
C MET A 415 12.45 1.10 -0.62
N ILE A 416 12.75 0.41 -1.71
CA ILE A 416 11.82 -0.52 -2.35
C ILE A 416 11.66 -1.73 -1.43
N PHE A 417 10.47 -1.89 -0.86
CA PHE A 417 10.10 -3.11 -0.16
C PHE A 417 9.43 -4.07 -1.13
N GLU A 418 10.24 -4.90 -1.81
CA GLU A 418 9.80 -5.75 -2.92
C GLU A 418 8.53 -6.58 -2.65
N PRO A 419 8.33 -7.19 -1.46
CA PRO A 419 7.13 -8.00 -1.20
C PRO A 419 5.82 -7.23 -1.35
N LEU A 420 5.82 -5.92 -1.06
CA LEU A 420 4.63 -5.08 -1.07
C LEU A 420 4.77 -3.84 -1.97
N GLN A 421 5.73 -3.82 -2.88
CA GLN A 421 5.98 -2.65 -3.74
C GLN A 421 4.75 -2.24 -4.58
N GLU A 422 3.85 -3.18 -4.91
CA GLU A 422 2.60 -2.90 -5.64
C GLU A 422 1.61 -2.03 -4.84
N LEU A 423 1.85 -1.86 -3.54
CA LEU A 423 1.08 -1.02 -2.62
C LEU A 423 1.73 0.35 -2.38
N MET A 424 2.89 0.61 -3.02
CA MET A 424 3.61 1.88 -2.94
C MET A 424 3.36 2.72 -4.20
N THR A 425 3.56 4.04 -4.09
CA THR A 425 3.53 4.93 -5.26
C THR A 425 4.93 5.38 -5.60
N ALA A 426 5.26 5.38 -6.90
CA ALA A 426 6.46 6.03 -7.39
C ALA A 426 6.27 7.55 -7.37
N ASP A 427 7.34 8.26 -7.02
CA ASP A 427 7.47 9.70 -7.23
C ASP A 427 8.91 10.05 -7.59
N VAL A 428 9.13 11.32 -7.91
CA VAL A 428 10.43 11.91 -8.18
C VAL A 428 10.75 12.87 -7.04
N ASN A 429 11.85 12.64 -6.33
CA ASN A 429 12.29 13.53 -5.27
C ASN A 429 12.92 14.82 -5.84
N GLU A 430 13.30 15.75 -4.97
CA GLU A 430 13.89 17.04 -5.35
C GLU A 430 15.19 16.92 -6.17
N LYS A 431 15.87 15.77 -6.10
CA LYS A 431 17.08 15.46 -6.86
C LYS A 431 16.79 14.84 -8.23
N GLY A 432 15.51 14.66 -8.61
CA GLY A 432 15.13 13.96 -9.82
C GLY A 432 15.18 12.43 -9.71
N ASN A 433 15.50 11.89 -8.53
CA ASN A 433 15.59 10.44 -8.33
C ASN A 433 14.20 9.86 -8.07
N MET A 434 13.96 8.68 -8.64
CA MET A 434 12.75 7.93 -8.35
C MET A 434 12.82 7.41 -6.91
N VAL A 435 11.75 7.64 -6.17
CA VAL A 435 11.53 7.09 -4.84
C VAL A 435 10.21 6.33 -4.82
N LEU A 436 10.12 5.27 -4.03
CA LEU A 436 8.84 4.65 -3.70
C LEU A 436 8.39 5.17 -2.34
N ARG A 437 7.10 5.50 -2.25
CA ARG A 437 6.51 5.99 -1.01
C ARG A 437 5.32 5.14 -0.64
N TRP A 438 5.16 4.93 0.66
CA TRP A 438 3.95 4.35 1.19
C TRP A 438 2.76 5.27 0.97
N ILE A 439 1.59 4.65 0.90
CA ILE A 439 0.29 5.31 0.99
C ILE A 439 -0.28 4.91 2.35
N PRO A 440 -0.68 5.83 3.24
CA PRO A 440 -1.12 5.51 4.59
C PRO A 440 -2.19 4.41 4.62
N PHE A 441 -3.16 4.50 3.71
CA PHE A 441 -4.20 3.50 3.50
C PHE A 441 -3.69 2.07 3.31
N HIS A 442 -2.62 1.88 2.53
CA HIS A 442 -2.05 0.56 2.30
C HIS A 442 -1.13 0.12 3.42
N MET A 443 -0.35 1.03 3.98
CA MET A 443 0.57 0.71 5.08
C MET A 443 -0.19 0.33 6.35
N ALA A 444 -1.24 1.07 6.70
CA ALA A 444 -2.10 0.77 7.84
C ALA A 444 -2.70 -0.63 7.75
N GLU A 445 -3.17 -1.03 6.56
CA GLU A 445 -3.69 -2.37 6.33
C GLU A 445 -2.60 -3.44 6.50
N ALA A 446 -1.43 -3.25 5.86
CA ALA A 446 -0.35 -4.21 5.94
C ALA A 446 0.11 -4.45 7.39
N ILE A 447 0.22 -3.38 8.18
CA ILE A 447 0.56 -3.45 9.61
C ILE A 447 -0.58 -4.10 10.41
N SER A 448 -1.84 -3.83 10.08
CA SER A 448 -3.00 -4.43 10.75
C SER A 448 -3.03 -5.95 10.55
N GLU A 449 -2.89 -6.41 9.31
CA GLU A 449 -2.85 -7.83 9.00
C GLU A 449 -1.62 -8.51 9.64
N LEU A 450 -0.46 -7.85 9.60
CA LEU A 450 0.75 -8.33 10.26
C LEU A 450 0.57 -8.44 11.78
N ARG A 451 -0.13 -7.49 12.41
CA ARG A 451 -0.45 -7.56 13.84
C ARG A 451 -1.37 -8.75 14.15
N ILE A 452 -2.42 -8.95 13.34
CA ILE A 452 -3.41 -10.02 13.55
C ILE A 452 -2.79 -11.39 13.33
N LYS A 453 -2.16 -11.60 12.16
CA LYS A 453 -1.61 -12.89 11.76
C LYS A 453 -0.20 -13.11 12.30
N GLY A 454 0.53 -12.07 12.68
CA GLY A 454 1.90 -12.18 13.20
C GLY A 454 2.00 -12.52 14.68
N GLY A 455 0.88 -12.56 15.42
CA GLY A 455 0.87 -12.74 16.87
C GLY A 455 1.58 -14.00 17.38
N TYR A 456 1.72 -15.05 16.56
CA TYR A 456 2.38 -16.30 16.96
C TYR A 456 3.89 -16.31 16.76
N PHE A 457 4.45 -15.44 15.90
CA PHE A 457 5.89 -15.41 15.62
C PHE A 457 6.57 -14.08 15.94
N LEU A 458 5.79 -13.01 16.10
CA LEU A 458 6.30 -11.72 16.52
C LEU A 458 6.33 -11.60 18.05
N PRO A 459 7.35 -10.93 18.62
CA PRO A 459 7.39 -10.69 20.04
C PRO A 459 6.25 -9.75 20.46
N LYS A 460 5.70 -9.99 21.67
CA LYS A 460 4.51 -9.28 22.18
C LYS A 460 4.66 -7.75 22.18
N TRP A 461 5.85 -7.24 22.49
CA TRP A 461 6.12 -5.79 22.50
C TRP A 461 5.95 -5.17 21.11
N LEU A 462 6.39 -5.87 20.05
CA LEU A 462 6.26 -5.42 18.68
C LEU A 462 4.80 -5.45 18.26
N GLY A 463 4.08 -6.54 18.56
CA GLY A 463 2.64 -6.64 18.31
C GLY A 463 1.83 -5.50 18.94
N LYS A 464 2.17 -5.08 20.16
CA LYS A 464 1.57 -3.91 20.83
C LYS A 464 1.86 -2.60 20.09
N CYS A 465 3.10 -2.41 19.62
CA CYS A 465 3.45 -1.23 18.84
C CYS A 465 2.72 -1.20 17.49
N LEU A 466 2.65 -2.32 16.77
CA LEU A 466 1.90 -2.43 15.51
C LEU A 466 0.40 -2.12 15.73
N LYS A 467 -0.22 -2.65 16.80
CA LYS A 467 -1.60 -2.31 17.20
C LYS A 467 -1.78 -0.80 17.34
N LYS A 468 -0.82 -0.12 18.00
CA LYS A 468 -0.90 1.32 18.18
C LYS A 468 -0.70 2.10 16.88
N ILE A 469 0.25 1.72 16.03
CA ILE A 469 0.46 2.37 14.72
C ILE A 469 -0.83 2.32 13.89
N VAL A 470 -1.52 1.18 13.85
CA VAL A 470 -2.80 1.04 13.14
C VAL A 470 -3.85 1.98 13.70
N TRP A 471 -4.00 2.03 15.02
CA TRP A 471 -4.93 2.95 15.68
C TRP A 471 -4.61 4.42 15.37
N LEU A 472 -3.33 4.80 15.36
CA LEU A 472 -2.90 6.16 15.02
C LEU A 472 -3.17 6.49 13.54
N PHE A 473 -3.06 5.54 12.62
CA PHE A 473 -3.46 5.77 11.22
C PHE A 473 -4.97 6.01 11.09
N VAL A 474 -5.79 5.29 11.88
CA VAL A 474 -7.24 5.55 11.95
C VAL A 474 -7.50 6.94 12.52
N GLN A 475 -6.85 7.32 13.63
CA GLN A 475 -6.97 8.66 14.20
C GLN A 475 -6.53 9.74 13.21
N PHE A 476 -5.42 9.54 12.49
CA PHE A 476 -4.97 10.46 11.44
C PHE A 476 -6.04 10.67 10.37
N ARG A 477 -6.68 9.59 9.90
CA ARG A 477 -7.74 9.64 8.90
C ARG A 477 -9.00 10.35 9.41
N THR A 478 -9.43 10.07 10.63
CA THR A 478 -10.73 10.49 11.18
C THR A 478 -10.67 11.76 12.03
N ALA A 479 -9.47 12.28 12.28
CA ALA A 479 -9.26 13.49 13.04
C ALA A 479 -10.03 14.68 12.44
N LYS A 480 -10.56 15.51 13.33
CA LYS A 480 -11.24 16.73 12.92
C LYS A 480 -10.21 17.70 12.34
N TRP A 481 -10.64 18.43 11.32
CA TRP A 481 -9.83 19.47 10.72
C TRP A 481 -9.39 20.49 11.78
N GLU A 482 -8.10 20.85 11.80
CA GLU A 482 -7.49 21.82 12.73
C GLU A 482 -7.56 21.41 14.22
N SER A 483 -7.83 20.13 14.56
CA SER A 483 -7.84 19.67 15.96
C SER A 483 -6.44 19.43 16.55
N GLY A 484 -5.40 19.32 15.73
CA GLY A 484 -4.07 18.86 16.14
C GLY A 484 -3.92 17.33 16.23
N GLU A 485 -5.02 16.58 16.35
CA GLU A 485 -4.99 15.12 16.57
C GLU A 485 -4.33 14.37 15.40
N ALA A 486 -4.59 14.80 14.16
CA ALA A 486 -3.95 14.22 12.99
C ALA A 486 -2.41 14.41 13.03
N TRP A 487 -1.98 15.55 13.55
CA TRP A 487 -0.56 15.93 13.55
C TRP A 487 0.19 15.13 14.59
N GLU A 488 -0.41 15.02 15.78
CA GLU A 488 0.09 14.20 16.86
C GLU A 488 0.12 12.73 16.45
N ALA A 489 -0.96 12.22 15.87
CA ALA A 489 -1.01 10.84 15.40
C ALA A 489 0.12 10.52 14.41
N LEU A 490 0.33 11.41 13.42
CA LEU A 490 1.39 11.24 12.44
C LEU A 490 2.79 11.31 13.07
N PHE A 491 3.04 12.28 13.96
CA PHE A 491 4.31 12.40 14.67
C PHE A 491 4.61 11.13 15.47
N ILE A 492 3.61 10.61 16.18
CA ILE A 492 3.78 9.42 17.02
C ILE A 492 3.99 8.16 16.18
N ILE A 493 3.32 8.01 15.03
CA ILE A 493 3.59 6.90 14.10
C ILE A 493 5.07 6.88 13.74
N VAL A 494 5.62 8.02 13.31
CA VAL A 494 7.03 8.12 12.92
C VAL A 494 7.97 7.91 14.09
N LEU A 495 7.66 8.47 15.26
CA LEU A 495 8.45 8.26 16.47
C LEU A 495 8.52 6.77 16.83
N ILE A 496 7.38 6.06 16.85
CA ILE A 496 7.34 4.62 17.11
C ILE A 496 8.17 3.87 16.06
N VAL A 497 8.01 4.18 14.77
CA VAL A 497 8.75 3.52 13.69
C VAL A 497 10.26 3.71 13.88
N ARG A 498 10.74 4.95 14.12
CA ARG A 498 12.16 5.23 14.36
C ARG A 498 12.70 4.46 15.56
N CYS A 499 11.96 4.45 16.68
CA CYS A 499 12.37 3.71 17.87
C CYS A 499 12.45 2.20 17.63
N ILE A 500 11.54 1.64 16.82
CA ILE A 500 11.52 0.21 16.53
C ILE A 500 12.63 -0.19 15.55
N THR A 501 12.89 0.64 14.55
CA THR A 501 13.86 0.33 13.48
C THR A 501 15.27 0.75 13.82
N GLY A 502 15.48 1.57 14.86
CA GLY A 502 16.78 2.17 15.18
C GLY A 502 17.21 3.27 14.20
N GLU A 503 16.33 3.66 13.27
CA GLU A 503 16.59 4.71 12.29
C GLU A 503 16.36 6.07 12.97
N PHE A 504 17.31 6.49 13.79
CA PHE A 504 17.27 7.76 14.52
C PHE A 504 17.72 8.93 13.63
N ASP A 505 17.33 10.15 14.01
CA ASP A 505 17.85 11.37 13.39
C ASP A 505 18.61 12.18 14.42
N ASP A 506 19.60 12.96 13.99
CA ASP A 506 20.52 13.66 14.90
C ASP A 506 19.87 14.81 15.69
N VAL A 507 18.58 15.08 15.46
CA VAL A 507 17.93 16.29 15.94
C VAL A 507 16.73 16.02 16.82
N VAL A 508 15.69 15.39 16.27
CA VAL A 508 14.40 15.20 16.92
C VAL A 508 14.47 13.99 17.84
N VAL A 509 15.11 12.91 17.39
CA VAL A 509 15.32 11.68 18.18
C VAL A 509 16.81 11.32 18.21
N PRO A 510 17.68 12.12 18.87
CA PRO A 510 19.14 11.96 18.83
C PRO A 510 19.59 10.80 19.72
N LEU A 511 19.28 9.58 19.30
CA LEU A 511 19.58 8.36 20.03
C LEU A 511 20.59 7.50 19.29
N HIS A 512 21.38 6.75 20.05
CA HIS A 512 22.27 5.73 19.53
C HIS A 512 22.06 4.48 20.39
N PHE A 513 21.58 3.42 19.75
CA PHE A 513 21.27 2.14 20.38
C PHE A 513 21.84 1.02 19.52
N ASP A 514 22.24 -0.07 20.16
CA ASP A 514 22.55 -1.31 19.45
C ASP A 514 21.27 -1.93 18.87
N ASP A 515 21.42 -2.83 17.90
CA ASP A 515 20.29 -3.55 17.31
C ASP A 515 19.51 -4.33 18.41
N ASN A 516 18.17 -4.36 18.31
CA ASN A 516 17.23 -5.12 19.16
C ASN A 516 16.81 -4.50 20.51
N VAL A 517 16.71 -3.18 20.59
CA VAL A 517 16.12 -2.50 21.75
C VAL A 517 14.61 -2.74 21.84
N GLU A 518 14.13 -3.07 23.05
CA GLU A 518 12.70 -3.21 23.31
C GLU A 518 12.04 -1.82 23.38
N VAL A 519 11.03 -1.62 22.53
CA VAL A 519 10.22 -0.40 22.51
C VAL A 519 8.89 -0.65 23.23
N LYS A 520 8.60 0.17 24.24
CA LYS A 520 7.32 0.16 24.95
C LYS A 520 6.53 1.42 24.61
N PHE A 521 5.24 1.26 24.33
CA PHE A 521 4.34 2.36 24.07
C PHE A 521 3.25 2.43 25.16
N ASN A 522 3.15 3.56 25.86
CA ASN A 522 2.23 3.80 26.98
C ASN A 522 2.24 2.70 28.06
N GLN A 523 3.34 1.98 28.19
CA GLN A 523 3.54 0.94 29.19
C GLN A 523 4.79 1.31 29.97
N PRO A 524 4.66 1.62 31.28
CA PRO A 524 5.83 1.97 32.05
C PRO A 524 6.64 0.71 32.37
N PHE A 525 7.96 0.88 32.47
CA PHE A 525 8.74 0.03 33.36
C PHE A 525 8.25 0.37 34.77
N SER A 526 7.46 -0.51 35.40
CA SER A 526 6.95 -0.48 36.79
C SER A 526 6.96 0.87 37.56
N GLY A 527 5.78 1.37 37.98
CA GLY A 527 5.68 2.43 39.00
C GLY A 527 5.20 3.81 38.53
N VAL A 528 4.89 3.98 37.25
CA VAL A 528 4.34 5.24 36.72
C VAL A 528 2.82 5.25 36.87
N ASP A 529 2.30 6.24 37.60
CA ASP A 529 0.88 6.52 37.66
C ASP A 529 0.50 7.50 36.55
N PHE A 530 -0.19 7.01 35.52
CA PHE A 530 -0.70 7.88 34.44
C PHE A 530 -1.77 8.86 34.94
N SER A 531 -2.34 8.69 36.13
CA SER A 531 -3.39 9.57 36.66
C SER A 531 -2.86 10.91 37.18
N THR A 532 -1.56 11.04 37.45
CA THR A 532 -1.00 12.33 37.90
C THR A 532 -1.12 13.42 36.83
N LYS A 533 -1.49 14.62 37.27
CA LYS A 533 -1.51 15.85 36.45
C LYS A 533 -0.16 16.57 36.44
N SER A 534 0.80 16.13 37.25
CA SER A 534 2.13 16.74 37.35
C SER A 534 3.14 15.97 36.51
N PRO A 535 3.72 16.57 35.45
CA PRO A 535 4.80 15.95 34.68
C PRO A 535 5.99 15.53 35.56
N THR A 536 6.25 16.32 36.62
CA THR A 536 7.31 16.03 37.58
C THR A 536 7.04 14.77 38.38
N GLU A 537 5.79 14.56 38.81
CA GLU A 537 5.41 13.34 39.53
C GLU A 537 5.41 12.12 38.60
N PHE A 538 4.91 12.28 37.38
CA PHE A 538 4.95 11.24 36.35
C PHE A 538 6.38 10.77 36.10
N ILE A 539 7.32 11.72 35.91
CA ILE A 539 8.73 11.43 35.63
C ILE A 539 9.47 10.84 36.83
N LYS A 540 9.06 11.17 38.06
CA LYS A 540 9.55 10.50 39.27
C LYS A 540 9.15 9.02 39.32
N GLY A 541 7.99 8.67 38.75
CA GLY A 541 7.53 7.29 38.64
C GLY A 541 8.28 6.49 37.57
N ILE A 542 8.95 7.15 36.62
CA ILE A 542 9.78 6.47 35.63
C ILE A 542 11.05 5.98 36.34
N PRO A 543 11.43 4.69 36.27
CA PRO A 543 12.63 4.17 36.92
C PRO A 543 13.89 4.95 36.51
N LYS A 544 14.78 5.22 37.47
CA LYS A 544 16.05 5.91 37.21
C LYS A 544 17.09 4.99 36.60
N ASP A 545 17.07 3.73 37.01
CA ASP A 545 17.96 2.67 36.55
C ASP A 545 17.08 1.57 35.92
N GLY A 546 17.42 1.15 34.71
CA GLY A 546 16.79 0.03 34.02
C GLY A 546 17.67 -1.21 34.08
N GLU A 547 17.08 -2.41 34.22
CA GLU A 547 17.85 -3.66 34.17
C GLU A 547 18.35 -4.00 32.75
N LYS A 548 17.80 -3.34 31.72
CA LYS A 548 18.14 -3.57 30.32
C LYS A 548 17.95 -2.29 29.52
N GLU A 549 18.78 -2.13 28.49
CA GLU A 549 18.64 -1.12 27.45
C GLU A 549 17.24 -1.15 26.82
N GLY A 550 16.61 0.01 26.67
CA GLY A 550 15.18 0.10 26.37
C GLY A 550 14.71 1.49 25.97
N ILE A 551 13.61 1.54 25.22
CA ILE A 551 12.91 2.78 24.87
C ILE A 551 11.46 2.71 25.36
N SER A 552 10.97 3.79 25.95
CA SER A 552 9.56 3.96 26.32
C SER A 552 9.01 5.28 25.79
N ILE A 553 7.92 5.18 25.03
CA ILE A 553 7.17 6.30 24.48
C ILE A 553 5.91 6.47 25.32
N TYR A 554 5.75 7.66 25.90
CA TYR A 554 4.59 8.05 26.68
C TYR A 554 3.84 9.16 25.95
N TYR A 555 2.61 8.88 25.56
CA TYR A 555 1.63 9.77 24.98
C TYR A 555 0.38 9.76 25.88
N PRO A 556 0.38 10.59 26.94
CA PRO A 556 -0.77 10.71 27.84
C PRO A 556 -1.95 11.35 27.11
N ASP A 557 -3.17 11.08 27.59
CA ASP A 557 -4.38 11.68 27.02
C ASP A 557 -4.29 13.21 26.99
N HIS A 558 -4.79 13.82 25.90
CA HIS A 558 -4.76 15.25 25.66
C HIS A 558 -5.17 16.07 26.89
N ALA A 559 -4.44 17.14 27.14
CA ALA A 559 -4.61 18.08 28.27
C ALA A 559 -4.20 17.57 29.66
N ARG A 560 -3.63 16.36 29.79
CA ARG A 560 -3.12 15.92 31.10
C ARG A 560 -1.90 16.74 31.55
N TYR A 561 -1.01 17.06 30.62
CA TYR A 561 0.14 17.94 30.86
C TYR A 561 0.05 19.14 29.93
N GLU A 562 -0.07 20.35 30.50
CA GLU A 562 -0.16 21.58 29.68
C GLU A 562 1.12 21.83 28.88
N GLU A 563 2.25 21.36 29.39
CA GLU A 563 3.59 21.58 28.85
C GLU A 563 4.09 20.49 27.91
N LEU A 564 3.52 19.28 27.93
CA LEU A 564 4.08 18.13 27.21
C LEU A 564 2.98 17.28 26.57
N ASP A 565 3.13 17.01 25.29
CA ASP A 565 2.25 16.09 24.56
C ASP A 565 2.87 14.68 24.49
N VAL A 566 4.21 14.57 24.37
CA VAL A 566 4.91 13.27 24.33
C VAL A 566 6.18 13.30 25.19
N ILE A 567 6.44 12.21 25.90
CA ILE A 567 7.69 11.96 26.62
C ILE A 567 8.34 10.69 26.07
N LEU A 568 9.62 10.77 25.74
CA LEU A 568 10.44 9.65 25.34
C LEU A 568 11.49 9.40 26.43
N ALA A 569 11.47 8.22 27.02
CA ALA A 569 12.46 7.77 27.98
C ALA A 569 13.30 6.65 27.38
N CYS A 570 14.61 6.74 27.56
CA CYS A 570 15.55 5.75 27.03
C CYS A 570 16.54 5.36 28.13
N TRP A 571 16.91 4.09 28.17
CA TRP A 571 17.94 3.56 29.07
C TRP A 571 19.03 2.94 28.23
N ASP A 572 20.29 3.34 28.45
CA ASP A 572 21.45 2.75 27.79
C ASP A 572 21.87 1.41 28.45
N SER A 573 22.91 0.78 27.91
CA SER A 573 23.49 -0.46 28.46
C SER A 573 24.06 -0.32 29.88
N ASN A 574 24.33 0.90 30.36
CA ASN A 574 24.74 1.19 31.74
C ASN A 574 23.54 1.45 32.67
N GLY A 575 22.31 1.38 32.14
CA GLY A 575 21.09 1.74 32.86
C GLY A 575 20.87 3.25 32.99
N THR A 576 21.70 4.09 32.36
CA THR A 576 21.58 5.55 32.41
C THR A 576 20.35 6.01 31.64
N ARG A 577 19.49 6.77 32.32
CA ARG A 577 18.26 7.28 31.74
C ARG A 577 18.43 8.63 31.03
N SER A 578 17.94 8.69 29.79
CA SER A 578 17.72 9.92 29.02
C SER A 578 16.23 10.20 28.80
N LEU A 579 15.82 11.46 28.93
CA LEU A 579 14.46 11.94 28.77
C LEU A 579 14.39 13.04 27.71
N TYR A 580 13.44 12.90 26.79
CA TYR A 580 13.12 13.90 25.79
C TYR A 580 11.63 14.26 25.86
N GLY A 581 11.33 15.54 25.85
CA GLY A 581 9.97 16.07 25.91
C GLY A 581 9.58 16.73 24.59
N TYR A 582 8.38 16.47 24.12
CA TYR A 582 7.86 17.06 22.89
C TYR A 582 6.55 17.78 23.16
N GLN A 583 6.44 18.98 22.61
CA GLN A 583 5.21 19.73 22.52
C GLN A 583 4.80 19.83 21.06
N LEU A 584 3.68 19.21 20.72
CA LEU A 584 3.17 19.06 19.37
C LEU A 584 2.12 20.15 19.13
N LYS A 585 2.32 20.97 18.10
CA LYS A 585 1.36 22.04 17.79
C LYS A 585 1.12 22.09 16.29
N GLU A 586 -0.13 21.93 15.89
CA GLU A 586 -0.50 22.14 14.50
C GLU A 586 -0.36 23.62 14.14
N GLY A 587 0.25 23.90 13.00
CA GLY A 587 0.35 25.26 12.48
C GLY A 587 1.32 26.17 13.26
N SER A 588 0.82 27.33 13.67
CA SER A 588 1.64 28.41 14.24
C SER A 588 1.48 28.67 15.73
N ALA A 589 0.72 27.82 16.42
CA ALA A 589 0.47 27.98 17.83
C ALA A 589 1.77 27.92 18.66
N ILE A 590 1.85 28.78 19.67
CA ILE A 590 2.96 28.86 20.63
C ILE A 590 2.53 28.17 21.92
N PRO A 591 3.38 27.31 22.52
CA PRO A 591 3.09 26.70 23.82
C PRO A 591 2.80 27.73 24.90
N LYS A 592 1.83 27.45 25.78
CA LYS A 592 1.56 28.31 26.94
C LYS A 592 2.65 28.17 28.01
N ALA A 593 3.07 26.94 28.29
CA ALA A 593 4.11 26.67 29.28
C ALA A 593 5.53 26.80 28.71
N PHE A 594 6.48 27.08 29.60
CA PHE A 594 7.90 27.00 29.32
C PHE A 594 8.38 25.54 29.37
N ALA A 595 9.39 25.20 28.57
CA ALA A 595 10.01 23.89 28.66
C ALA A 595 10.75 23.72 30.00
N ASN A 596 10.66 22.53 30.60
CA ASN A 596 11.41 22.19 31.81
C ASN A 596 12.79 21.62 31.46
N THR A 597 13.73 22.50 31.13
CA THR A 597 15.09 22.12 30.68
C THR A 597 15.94 21.43 31.75
N ASN A 598 15.51 21.45 33.01
CA ASN A 598 16.21 20.75 34.10
C ASN A 598 15.85 19.26 34.15
N MET A 599 14.73 18.88 33.53
CA MET A 599 14.17 17.54 33.61
C MET A 599 14.47 16.70 32.36
N PHE A 600 14.60 17.35 31.22
CA PHE A 600 14.81 16.71 29.93
C PHE A 600 16.15 17.12 29.34
N GLN A 601 16.86 16.14 28.77
CA GLN A 601 18.05 16.35 27.96
C GLN A 601 17.71 17.15 26.69
N GLY A 602 16.49 16.98 26.15
CA GLY A 602 15.98 17.77 25.04
C GLY A 602 14.49 18.08 25.19
N SER A 603 14.10 19.32 24.89
CA SER A 603 12.69 19.74 24.86
C SER A 603 12.38 20.38 23.52
N TYR A 604 11.54 19.73 22.73
CA TYR A 604 11.29 20.08 21.33
C TYR A 604 9.87 20.61 21.12
N LEU A 605 9.78 21.79 20.49
CA LEU A 605 8.53 22.29 19.94
C LEU A 605 8.43 21.82 18.50
N VAL A 606 7.57 20.84 18.26
CA VAL A 606 7.33 20.23 16.96
C VAL A 606 6.08 20.83 16.34
N ARG A 607 6.29 21.76 15.42
CA ARG A 607 5.21 22.47 14.74
C ARG A 607 4.96 21.90 13.36
N GLY A 608 3.68 21.76 13.01
CA GLY A 608 3.29 21.34 11.67
C GLY A 608 3.70 22.31 10.55
N LEU A 609 4.00 23.56 10.90
CA LEU A 609 4.49 24.58 9.98
C LEU A 609 5.81 25.19 10.48
N PRO A 610 6.72 25.56 9.54
CA PRO A 610 8.02 26.13 9.89
C PRO A 610 7.88 27.36 10.80
N THR A 611 8.89 27.54 11.64
CA THR A 611 9.06 28.75 12.44
C THR A 611 10.43 29.36 12.15
N SER A 612 10.50 30.69 12.12
CA SER A 612 11.75 31.42 11.91
C SER A 612 12.62 31.47 13.18
N THR A 613 12.04 31.17 14.34
CA THR A 613 12.72 31.24 15.64
C THR A 613 13.19 29.87 16.10
N ILE A 614 14.48 29.75 16.43
CA ILE A 614 15.12 28.50 16.88
C ILE A 614 14.69 28.11 18.31
N SER A 615 14.32 29.08 19.15
CA SER A 615 13.81 28.81 20.49
C SER A 615 12.57 29.63 20.82
N VAL A 616 11.61 29.01 21.50
CA VAL A 616 10.37 29.64 21.97
C VAL A 616 10.09 29.14 23.38
N ARG A 617 10.15 30.02 24.39
CA ARG A 617 9.89 29.65 25.81
C ARG A 617 10.71 28.44 26.28
N HIS A 618 12.01 28.44 25.96
CA HIS A 618 12.98 27.36 26.22
C HIS A 618 12.77 26.06 25.43
N TRP A 619 11.71 25.95 24.63
CA TRP A 619 11.61 24.88 23.65
C TRP A 619 12.60 25.13 22.52
N ARG A 620 13.30 24.09 22.07
CA ARG A 620 13.98 24.10 20.77
C ARG A 620 12.93 23.85 19.70
N ALA A 621 12.72 24.83 18.83
CA ALA A 621 11.80 24.65 17.72
C ALA A 621 12.47 23.82 16.61
N VAL A 622 11.75 22.81 16.12
CA VAL A 622 12.22 21.99 15.00
C VAL A 622 11.92 22.72 13.68
N THR A 623 12.93 22.84 12.83
CA THR A 623 12.82 23.46 11.50
C THR A 623 12.07 22.56 10.51
N ALA A 624 11.67 23.11 9.35
CA ALA A 624 10.97 22.31 8.34
C ALA A 624 11.87 21.22 7.75
N GLU A 625 13.16 21.52 7.58
CA GLU A 625 14.15 20.60 7.05
C GLU A 625 14.42 19.45 8.04
N GLU A 626 14.58 19.78 9.33
CA GLU A 626 14.71 18.77 10.40
C GLU A 626 13.45 17.90 10.50
N LEU A 627 12.25 18.48 10.32
CA LEU A 627 11.01 17.70 10.25
C LEU A 627 10.94 16.81 9.02
N ASP A 628 11.30 17.31 7.84
CA ASP A 628 11.32 16.49 6.62
C ASP A 628 12.30 15.30 6.77
N VAL A 629 13.43 15.50 7.45
CA VAL A 629 14.34 14.41 7.85
C VAL A 629 13.65 13.46 8.82
N PHE A 630 13.05 13.96 9.92
CA PHE A 630 12.35 13.13 10.91
C PHE A 630 11.22 12.30 10.28
N PHE A 631 10.37 12.88 9.44
CA PHE A 631 9.29 12.13 8.78
C PHE A 631 9.78 11.17 7.70
N GLY A 632 10.98 11.38 7.15
CA GLY A 632 11.54 10.55 6.10
C GLY A 632 10.75 10.62 4.79
N GLU A 633 11.06 9.73 3.86
CA GLU A 633 10.62 9.81 2.47
C GLU A 633 9.11 9.68 2.26
N SER A 634 8.43 8.81 3.01
CA SER A 634 6.98 8.65 2.85
C SER A 634 6.20 9.68 3.66
N ALA A 635 6.46 9.78 4.97
CA ALA A 635 5.59 10.52 5.87
C ALA A 635 5.70 12.05 5.76
N LYS A 636 6.79 12.59 5.16
CA LYS A 636 6.90 14.04 4.92
C LYS A 636 5.79 14.56 4.01
N HIS A 637 5.25 13.71 3.14
CA HIS A 637 4.13 14.03 2.25
C HIS A 637 2.75 13.97 2.94
N TRP A 638 2.71 13.50 4.19
CA TRP A 638 1.49 13.48 5.00
C TRP A 638 1.52 14.54 6.09
N SER A 639 2.60 15.32 6.19
CA SER A 639 2.80 16.37 7.20
C SER A 639 1.85 17.57 7.01
N ALA A 640 1.72 18.41 8.03
CA ALA A 640 0.93 19.63 7.99
C ALA A 640 1.40 20.64 6.90
N LYS A 641 2.67 20.60 6.49
CA LYS A 641 3.17 21.31 5.29
C LYS A 641 2.41 20.87 4.03
N SER A 642 2.17 19.57 3.87
CA SER A 642 1.39 19.02 2.75
C SER A 642 -0.10 19.37 2.85
N TRP A 643 -0.64 19.45 4.07
CA TRP A 643 -2.05 19.84 4.29
C TRP A 643 -2.29 21.28 3.87
N LYS A 644 -1.36 22.17 4.27
CA LYS A 644 -1.39 23.58 3.90
C LYS A 644 -1.29 23.75 2.39
N ARG A 645 -0.37 23.04 1.73
CA ARG A 645 -0.25 23.06 0.25
C ARG A 645 -1.55 22.62 -0.43
N LEU A 646 -2.16 21.53 0.05
CA LEU A 646 -3.44 21.03 -0.47
C LEU A 646 -4.57 22.04 -0.28
N LYS A 647 -4.59 22.78 0.83
CA LYS A 647 -5.59 23.84 1.11
C LYS A 647 -5.38 25.05 0.20
N GLU A 648 -4.14 25.48 0.04
CA GLU A 648 -3.77 26.67 -0.74
C GLU A 648 -3.78 26.41 -2.25
N GLY A 649 -3.87 25.14 -2.68
CA GLY A 649 -3.76 24.74 -4.07
C GLY A 649 -2.36 24.98 -4.65
N ILE A 650 -1.34 24.95 -3.78
CA ILE A 650 0.06 24.99 -4.20
C ILE A 650 0.40 23.58 -4.66
N THR A 651 0.73 23.46 -5.94
CA THR A 651 0.96 22.15 -6.53
C THR A 651 2.12 21.42 -5.85
N LEU A 652 1.89 20.13 -5.56
CA LEU A 652 2.84 19.26 -4.89
C LEU A 652 3.90 18.68 -5.82
N SER A 653 3.78 18.92 -7.13
CA SER A 653 4.76 18.54 -8.13
C SER A 653 6.03 19.37 -7.89
N GLY A 654 7.00 18.78 -7.19
CA GLY A 654 8.39 19.25 -7.15
C GLY A 654 9.08 19.15 -8.52
N VAL A 655 8.32 19.06 -9.61
CA VAL A 655 8.84 19.12 -10.97
C VAL A 655 9.33 20.56 -11.16
N PRO A 656 10.64 20.78 -11.33
CA PRO A 656 11.15 22.10 -11.64
C PRO A 656 10.37 22.62 -12.84
N LYS A 657 9.85 23.85 -12.77
CA LYS A 657 9.34 24.53 -13.97
C LYS A 657 10.52 24.62 -14.93
N SER A 658 10.53 23.74 -15.93
CA SER A 658 11.57 23.66 -16.96
C SER A 658 11.56 24.87 -17.85
#